data_AF-A0A1Y3QVZ5-F1
#
_entry.id   AF-A0A1Y3QVZ5-F1
#
_cell.length_a   1.000
_cell.length_b   1.000
_cell.length_c   1.000
_cell.angle_alpha   90.00
_cell.angle_beta   90.00
_cell.angle_gamma   90.00
#
_symmetry.space_group_name_H-M   'P 1'
#
loop_
_entity.id
_entity.type
_entity.pdbx_description
1 polymer ?
#
loop_
_entity_poly.entity_id
_entity_poly.type
_entity_poly.pdbx_seq_one_letter_code
_entity_poly.pdbx_strand_id
1 'polypeptide(L)'
;MKHKPIFRLSLLALLLAGCGKDTTELPEGPETPATGGDAIVCRLSIGNEAPDTTDETRTAYGPLQDGYYPIYWRNADRVGIICPQTTPQWAEVEVSVSGATESEADLSNTGMQWGSSPSYDFYAFYPADAVQTNSGSIVVTGIPAVQTYHNGECNMQYAYMAACTQGVERGAEVPFRFRPLMTTVTIQVGFSEAAEVQKLVLSSENGPIAGGFTFDIETDRCSVIPGKGSNVLALHLMSGDVPYIQLSAGSKVAVTAFMLPQDIEGLTLSAVTTQGKTYSYTTPATLKAGHRYSFTIGDMQAQAQQTSEGYSDWMAYLPDNTYLSQVSIPGSHDACTIYGSHYEYKDGMPDDRYHFKWLQNVVFGYMNTTKIIKAQELSIEEQLAAGVRMFDLRPSSSSSSVRDLPIHHGIAPLGDPTLGGYAPGSSGRQELSPFMLSHLLDRFVRFLDEHPGETVLVHMKYENTSTSANKTGWDKSVVSLINSHCSGYVADFHPLMTLADARGKILFMIREDYKSSNNGRYFGAYLNWTDDKVVFDTTLSGNGVGQAPIRVNDLYNIKNGASDGKTKYAAIDECIAYTYNTDDPTRWCMNYVSCYDTAHCSVSGISLFGAVGDYDYCANKYNRYTADKIDRYDFRGNVGIVLMDFAAASHATMTFGQTYSNMQVYGDDLVRAVICNNNKWNLRRNE
;
A
#
# COMPACT_ATOMS: atom_id res chain seq x y z
N MET A 1 -47.75 -1.18 51.82
CA MET A 1 -49.11 -1.64 52.15
C MET A 1 -50.06 -1.33 50.98
N LYS A 2 -51.28 -1.87 50.96
CA LYS A 2 -52.27 -1.64 49.89
C LYS A 2 -52.77 -0.19 49.91
N HIS A 3 -53.04 0.43 48.74
CA HIS A 3 -54.41 0.70 48.26
C HIS A 3 -54.48 1.56 46.97
N LYS A 4 -55.19 1.02 45.96
CA LYS A 4 -56.04 1.75 44.99
C LYS A 4 -57.45 1.93 45.62
N PRO A 5 -58.44 2.60 45.00
CA PRO A 5 -58.46 3.66 43.95
C PRO A 5 -59.41 4.85 44.35
N ILE A 6 -59.78 5.76 43.43
CA ILE A 6 -61.19 6.02 42.95
C ILE A 6 -61.39 7.38 42.25
N PHE A 7 -62.15 7.36 41.15
CA PHE A 7 -62.73 8.49 40.41
C PHE A 7 -63.67 9.37 41.27
N ARG A 8 -63.76 10.67 40.94
CA ARG A 8 -65.06 11.36 40.73
C ARG A 8 -64.98 12.45 39.66
N LEU A 9 -66.14 12.77 39.10
CA LEU A 9 -66.35 13.64 37.93
C LEU A 9 -67.19 14.87 38.32
N SER A 10 -67.26 15.85 37.41
CA SER A 10 -68.39 16.77 37.13
C SER A 10 -68.34 18.23 37.61
N LEU A 11 -68.84 19.10 36.70
CA LEU A 11 -69.07 20.56 36.71
C LEU A 11 -67.80 21.45 36.68
N LEU A 12 -67.57 22.41 35.76
CA LEU A 12 -68.40 23.34 34.94
C LEU A 12 -68.87 24.56 35.78
N ALA A 13 -68.54 25.84 35.49
CA ALA A 13 -67.92 26.49 34.31
C ALA A 13 -66.89 27.60 34.76
N LEU A 14 -66.58 28.77 34.15
CA LEU A 14 -67.08 29.56 32.98
C LEU A 14 -66.04 30.68 32.63
N LEU A 15 -65.68 30.90 31.34
CA LEU A 15 -64.88 32.04 30.77
C LEU A 15 -63.41 32.22 31.23
N LEU A 16 -62.42 32.61 30.39
CA LEU A 16 -62.42 33.54 29.24
C LEU A 16 -61.76 32.97 27.95
N ALA A 17 -61.73 33.77 26.88
CA ALA A 17 -61.46 33.35 25.49
C ALA A 17 -59.98 33.38 25.05
N GLY A 18 -59.67 32.54 24.06
CA GLY A 18 -58.44 32.53 23.25
C GLY A 18 -58.62 31.59 22.05
N CYS A 19 -58.58 32.11 20.82
CA CYS A 19 -59.08 31.42 19.63
C CYS A 19 -58.32 30.13 19.27
N GLY A 20 -59.03 29.01 19.15
CA GLY A 20 -58.60 27.87 18.34
C GLY A 20 -58.91 28.11 16.85
N LYS A 21 -58.19 27.38 15.98
CA LYS A 21 -58.60 27.17 14.58
C LYS A 21 -58.87 25.67 14.41
N ASP A 22 -60.13 25.31 14.21
CA ASP A 22 -60.47 24.01 13.64
C ASP A 22 -60.09 24.04 12.15
N THR A 23 -59.19 23.16 11.73
CA THR A 23 -58.98 22.87 10.31
C THR A 23 -59.95 21.78 9.89
N THR A 24 -61.15 22.19 9.46
CA THR A 24 -62.09 21.29 8.77
C THR A 24 -61.46 20.80 7.48
N GLU A 25 -61.49 19.48 7.26
CA GLU A 25 -61.26 18.91 5.92
C GLU A 25 -62.23 19.56 4.93
N LEU A 26 -61.70 20.09 3.84
CA LEU A 26 -62.47 20.53 2.68
C LEU A 26 -62.24 19.53 1.55
N PRO A 27 -63.22 19.29 0.67
CA PRO A 27 -63.00 18.48 -0.52
C PRO A 27 -61.90 19.12 -1.38
N GLU A 28 -60.98 18.29 -1.88
CA GLU A 28 -59.96 18.72 -2.83
C GLU A 28 -60.64 19.31 -4.07
N GLY A 29 -60.41 20.60 -4.30
CA GLY A 29 -60.64 21.19 -5.62
C GLY A 29 -59.62 20.66 -6.61
N PRO A 30 -59.86 20.76 -7.93
CA PRO A 30 -58.85 20.38 -8.91
C PRO A 30 -57.58 21.20 -8.66
N GLU A 31 -56.46 20.50 -8.45
CA GLU A 31 -55.18 21.14 -8.14
C GLU A 31 -54.82 22.17 -9.21
N THR A 32 -54.26 23.30 -8.78
CA THR A 32 -53.80 24.32 -9.73
C THR A 32 -52.56 23.75 -10.42
N PRO A 33 -52.55 23.53 -11.75
CA PRO A 33 -51.45 22.81 -12.39
C PRO A 33 -50.12 23.54 -12.16
N ALA A 34 -49.13 22.84 -11.59
CA ALA A 34 -47.86 23.41 -11.20
C ALA A 34 -47.21 24.18 -12.35
N THR A 35 -46.61 25.32 -12.05
CA THR A 35 -46.03 26.27 -12.99
C THR A 35 -44.51 26.20 -13.01
N GLY A 36 -43.88 26.79 -14.03
CA GLY A 36 -42.42 26.86 -14.09
C GLY A 36 -41.89 27.77 -12.98
N GLY A 37 -41.04 27.23 -12.10
CA GLY A 37 -40.55 27.89 -10.89
C GLY A 37 -41.10 27.35 -9.58
N ASP A 38 -42.16 26.53 -9.60
CA ASP A 38 -42.65 25.84 -8.40
C ASP A 38 -41.65 24.78 -7.91
N ALA A 39 -41.67 24.48 -6.61
CA ALA A 39 -40.74 23.55 -5.96
C ALA A 39 -41.08 22.07 -6.23
N ILE A 40 -40.04 21.23 -6.15
CA ILE A 40 -40.16 19.77 -6.27
C ILE A 40 -40.20 19.11 -4.88
N VAL A 41 -41.08 18.12 -4.73
CA VAL A 41 -41.26 17.31 -3.52
C VAL A 41 -40.95 15.85 -3.86
N CYS A 42 -40.10 15.22 -3.04
CA CYS A 42 -39.69 13.83 -3.24
C CYS A 42 -39.99 13.00 -1.98
N ARG A 43 -40.35 11.72 -2.15
CA ARG A 43 -40.39 10.74 -1.05
C ARG A 43 -39.40 9.62 -1.28
N LEU A 44 -38.73 9.19 -0.22
CA LEU A 44 -37.78 8.08 -0.23
C LEU A 44 -38.42 6.82 0.33
N SER A 45 -38.03 5.65 -0.20
CA SER A 45 -38.38 4.34 0.36
C SER A 45 -37.23 3.32 0.29
N ILE A 46 -37.07 2.54 1.37
CA ILE A 46 -36.25 1.30 1.52
C ILE A 46 -37.17 0.20 2.12
N GLY A 47 -36.63 -0.93 2.61
CA GLY A 47 -37.33 -1.98 3.37
C GLY A 47 -36.76 -2.22 4.78
N ASN A 48 -37.61 -2.71 5.70
CA ASN A 48 -37.54 -2.56 7.17
C ASN A 48 -37.05 -3.85 7.92
N GLU A 49 -36.82 -3.96 9.26
CA GLU A 49 -37.02 -3.10 10.46
C GLU A 49 -35.79 -3.05 11.41
N ALA A 50 -35.68 -1.98 12.23
CA ALA A 50 -34.54 -1.55 13.10
C ALA A 50 -34.17 -2.50 14.29
N PRO A 51 -33.32 -2.17 15.33
CA PRO A 51 -33.19 -0.88 16.05
C PRO A 51 -31.82 -0.44 16.69
N ASP A 52 -31.84 0.81 17.20
CA ASP A 52 -31.12 1.38 18.37
C ASP A 52 -29.65 1.88 18.28
N THR A 53 -29.20 2.60 19.32
CA THR A 53 -28.25 3.73 19.20
C THR A 53 -27.00 3.72 20.12
N THR A 54 -25.82 3.86 19.49
CA THR A 54 -24.70 4.75 19.89
C THR A 54 -23.73 4.91 18.70
N ASP A 55 -23.00 6.03 18.68
CA ASP A 55 -21.82 6.35 17.85
C ASP A 55 -21.95 6.43 16.29
N GLU A 56 -20.92 7.01 15.66
CA GLU A 56 -21.04 7.79 14.40
C GLU A 56 -20.90 6.98 13.09
N THR A 57 -22.00 6.39 12.60
CA THR A 57 -22.10 5.89 11.21
C THR A 57 -23.46 6.18 10.55
N ARG A 58 -23.48 6.35 9.21
CA ARG A 58 -24.64 6.82 8.42
C ARG A 58 -25.27 5.71 7.58
N THR A 59 -26.59 5.55 7.63
CA THR A 59 -27.33 4.29 7.43
C THR A 59 -26.80 3.11 8.27
N ALA A 60 -27.65 2.13 8.61
CA ALA A 60 -27.23 0.98 9.42
C ALA A 60 -27.82 -0.34 8.94
N TYR A 61 -27.07 -1.43 9.13
CA TYR A 61 -27.59 -2.78 8.99
C TYR A 61 -28.57 -3.12 10.12
N GLY A 62 -29.72 -3.68 9.78
CA GLY A 62 -30.63 -4.28 10.76
C GLY A 62 -30.19 -5.65 11.26
N PRO A 63 -30.99 -6.30 12.13
CA PRO A 63 -30.84 -7.72 12.42
C PRO A 63 -31.03 -8.56 11.15
N LEU A 64 -30.44 -9.77 11.13
CA LEU A 64 -30.59 -10.71 10.01
C LEU A 64 -32.04 -11.20 9.92
N GLN A 65 -32.75 -10.85 8.85
CA GLN A 65 -34.12 -11.29 8.55
C GLN A 65 -34.11 -12.08 7.23
N ASP A 66 -34.74 -13.26 7.19
CA ASP A 66 -34.82 -14.14 6.01
C ASP A 66 -33.50 -14.36 5.22
N GLY A 67 -32.35 -14.29 5.91
CA GLY A 67 -31.02 -14.47 5.34
C GLY A 67 -30.36 -13.20 4.78
N TYR A 68 -30.96 -12.01 4.93
CA TYR A 68 -30.37 -10.72 4.57
C TYR A 68 -30.36 -9.72 5.72
N TYR A 69 -29.39 -8.80 5.69
CA TYR A 69 -29.38 -7.61 6.55
C TYR A 69 -30.06 -6.46 5.79
N PRO A 70 -31.19 -5.90 6.27
CA PRO A 70 -31.79 -4.71 5.66
C PRO A 70 -30.96 -3.46 5.98
N ILE A 71 -31.26 -2.32 5.34
CA ILE A 71 -30.58 -1.03 5.56
C ILE A 71 -31.63 0.03 5.85
N TYR A 72 -31.40 0.89 6.84
CA TYR A 72 -32.32 1.99 7.20
C TYR A 72 -31.71 3.35 6.97
N TRP A 73 -32.57 4.31 6.63
CA TRP A 73 -32.25 5.73 6.68
C TRP A 73 -31.99 6.16 8.13
N ARG A 74 -31.03 7.05 8.35
CA ARG A 74 -30.88 7.79 9.61
C ARG A 74 -31.14 9.28 9.36
N ASN A 75 -31.58 9.99 10.39
CA ASN A 75 -31.77 11.44 10.31
C ASN A 75 -30.47 12.16 9.86
N ALA A 76 -30.65 13.20 9.05
CA ALA A 76 -29.60 13.96 8.36
C ALA A 76 -28.80 13.20 7.29
N ASP A 77 -29.18 11.98 6.90
CA ASP A 77 -28.49 11.28 5.80
C ASP A 77 -28.60 12.10 4.51
N ARG A 78 -27.51 12.20 3.74
CA ARG A 78 -27.42 13.12 2.61
C ARG A 78 -27.65 12.36 1.31
N VAL A 79 -28.76 12.64 0.64
CA VAL A 79 -29.11 12.04 -0.66
C VAL A 79 -28.89 13.05 -1.77
N GLY A 80 -28.17 12.65 -2.80
CA GLY A 80 -27.95 13.46 -4.00
C GLY A 80 -29.05 13.19 -5.02
N ILE A 81 -29.79 14.23 -5.40
CA ILE A 81 -30.86 14.19 -6.41
C ILE A 81 -30.35 14.80 -7.71
N ILE A 82 -30.58 14.11 -8.82
CA ILE A 82 -30.26 14.56 -10.18
C ILE A 82 -31.55 14.66 -10.97
N CYS A 83 -31.76 15.78 -11.68
CA CYS A 83 -32.73 15.86 -12.76
C CYS A 83 -32.20 16.78 -13.89
N PRO A 84 -31.88 16.25 -15.08
CA PRO A 84 -31.41 17.07 -16.21
C PRO A 84 -32.39 18.16 -16.65
N GLN A 85 -33.68 18.01 -16.35
CA GLN A 85 -34.75 18.92 -16.74
C GLN A 85 -35.00 20.09 -15.76
N THR A 86 -34.32 20.16 -14.61
CA THR A 86 -34.55 21.18 -13.57
C THR A 86 -33.44 22.23 -13.50
N THR A 87 -33.68 23.28 -12.71
CA THR A 87 -32.62 24.19 -12.24
C THR A 87 -32.65 24.27 -10.71
N PRO A 88 -31.52 24.00 -10.01
CA PRO A 88 -30.31 23.32 -10.50
C PRO A 88 -30.62 21.88 -10.99
N GLN A 89 -29.66 21.26 -11.69
CA GLN A 89 -29.74 19.86 -12.14
C GLN A 89 -29.27 18.85 -11.08
N TRP A 90 -28.62 19.32 -10.01
CA TRP A 90 -28.18 18.56 -8.84
C TRP A 90 -28.65 19.27 -7.57
N ALA A 91 -29.03 18.50 -6.55
CA ALA A 91 -29.31 18.99 -5.21
C ALA A 91 -28.98 17.92 -4.15
N GLU A 92 -28.35 18.34 -3.05
CA GLU A 92 -28.14 17.51 -1.86
C GLU A 92 -29.25 17.75 -0.84
N VAL A 93 -29.89 16.68 -0.35
CA VAL A 93 -31.11 16.80 0.46
C VAL A 93 -31.02 16.04 1.78
N GLU A 94 -31.48 16.74 2.82
CA GLU A 94 -31.76 16.34 4.21
C GLU A 94 -32.72 15.16 4.43
N VAL A 95 -32.25 13.91 4.58
CA VAL A 95 -33.14 12.81 4.98
C VAL A 95 -33.70 13.04 6.39
N SER A 96 -35.02 13.22 6.47
CA SER A 96 -35.76 13.39 7.71
C SER A 96 -36.71 12.21 7.92
N VAL A 97 -36.49 11.43 8.99
CA VAL A 97 -37.27 10.21 9.31
C VAL A 97 -38.18 10.41 10.51
N SER A 98 -39.42 9.94 10.41
CA SER A 98 -40.53 10.27 11.32
C SER A 98 -41.26 9.03 11.88
N GLY A 99 -40.53 7.93 12.09
CA GLY A 99 -41.07 6.68 12.65
C GLY A 99 -40.00 5.82 13.33
N ALA A 100 -40.42 4.72 13.96
CA ALA A 100 -39.52 3.77 14.63
C ALA A 100 -38.88 2.74 13.68
N THR A 101 -39.27 2.76 12.40
CA THR A 101 -38.94 1.77 11.39
C THR A 101 -38.62 2.51 10.08
N GLU A 102 -37.39 3.03 10.02
CA GLU A 102 -36.91 4.11 9.16
C GLU A 102 -36.72 3.72 7.67
N SER A 103 -37.78 3.19 7.05
CA SER A 103 -37.83 2.86 5.62
C SER A 103 -38.42 3.95 4.74
N GLU A 104 -39.12 4.95 5.28
CA GLU A 104 -39.66 6.07 4.49
C GLU A 104 -39.20 7.41 5.07
N ALA A 105 -38.93 8.37 4.19
CA ALA A 105 -38.51 9.73 4.55
C ALA A 105 -39.09 10.76 3.56
N ASP A 106 -39.49 11.92 4.10
CA ASP A 106 -40.03 13.05 3.34
C ASP A 106 -38.89 14.04 3.03
N LEU A 107 -38.70 14.37 1.76
CA LEU A 107 -37.74 15.37 1.29
C LEU A 107 -38.48 16.64 0.86
N SER A 108 -38.85 17.45 1.85
CA SER A 108 -39.51 18.73 1.62
C SER A 108 -38.59 19.70 0.85
N ASN A 109 -39.05 20.19 -0.31
CA ASN A 109 -38.38 21.17 -1.18
C ASN A 109 -36.86 20.93 -1.37
N THR A 110 -36.51 20.16 -2.38
CA THR A 110 -35.11 19.86 -2.76
C THR A 110 -34.30 21.07 -3.21
N GLY A 111 -34.89 22.27 -3.30
CA GLY A 111 -34.28 23.45 -3.92
C GLY A 111 -34.29 23.43 -5.45
N MET A 112 -34.70 22.31 -6.07
CA MET A 112 -34.97 22.23 -7.50
C MET A 112 -36.33 22.82 -7.83
N GLN A 113 -36.41 23.48 -8.99
CA GLN A 113 -37.65 24.02 -9.55
C GLN A 113 -38.06 23.32 -10.84
N TRP A 114 -39.38 23.18 -11.04
CA TRP A 114 -39.95 22.69 -12.29
C TRP A 114 -39.64 23.64 -13.45
N GLY A 115 -39.17 23.08 -14.56
CA GLY A 115 -38.88 23.80 -15.80
C GLY A 115 -40.08 23.90 -16.75
N SER A 116 -39.78 23.98 -18.05
CA SER A 116 -40.78 23.97 -19.14
C SER A 116 -40.95 22.60 -19.80
N SER A 117 -40.20 21.58 -19.38
CA SER A 117 -40.28 20.22 -19.92
C SER A 117 -41.66 19.57 -19.70
N PRO A 118 -42.13 18.70 -20.61
CA PRO A 118 -43.39 17.97 -20.46
C PRO A 118 -43.28 16.74 -19.56
N SER A 119 -42.06 16.26 -19.31
CA SER A 119 -41.72 15.07 -18.52
C SER A 119 -40.35 15.28 -17.88
N TYR A 120 -40.16 14.71 -16.68
CA TYR A 120 -38.96 14.84 -15.86
C TYR A 120 -38.45 13.46 -15.45
N ASP A 121 -37.13 13.27 -15.51
CA ASP A 121 -36.49 12.02 -15.12
C ASP A 121 -35.56 12.29 -13.95
N PHE A 122 -35.82 11.60 -12.85
CA PHE A 122 -35.16 11.82 -11.57
C PHE A 122 -34.30 10.61 -11.23
N TYR A 123 -33.05 10.87 -10.87
CA TYR A 123 -32.10 9.87 -10.37
C TYR A 123 -31.65 10.31 -8.99
N ALA A 124 -31.38 9.35 -8.10
CA ALA A 124 -30.89 9.66 -6.77
C ALA A 124 -29.81 8.68 -6.32
N PHE A 125 -28.85 9.17 -5.53
CA PHE A 125 -27.68 8.42 -5.07
C PHE A 125 -27.40 8.71 -3.58
N TYR A 126 -26.99 7.69 -2.85
CA TYR A 126 -26.58 7.77 -1.44
C TYR A 126 -25.21 7.09 -1.25
N PRO A 127 -24.29 7.68 -0.44
CA PRO A 127 -24.36 9.04 0.09
C PRO A 127 -24.06 10.07 -0.99
N ALA A 128 -24.63 11.27 -0.88
CA ALA A 128 -24.40 12.34 -1.85
C ALA A 128 -22.91 12.69 -1.98
N ASP A 129 -22.19 12.70 -0.86
CA ASP A 129 -20.76 13.00 -0.75
C ASP A 129 -19.84 11.97 -1.45
N ALA A 130 -20.39 10.83 -1.92
CA ALA A 130 -19.66 9.86 -2.75
C ALA A 130 -19.69 10.18 -4.25
N VAL A 131 -20.54 11.12 -4.70
CA VAL A 131 -20.62 11.51 -6.11
C VAL A 131 -19.56 12.58 -6.40
N GLN A 132 -18.49 12.19 -7.10
CA GLN A 132 -17.40 13.10 -7.50
C GLN A 132 -17.86 14.09 -8.58
N THR A 133 -18.72 13.63 -9.51
CA THR A 133 -19.39 14.41 -10.55
C THR A 133 -20.45 13.54 -11.24
N ASN A 134 -21.37 14.12 -12.01
CA ASN A 134 -22.40 13.38 -12.75
C ASN A 134 -22.63 13.95 -14.17
N SER A 135 -23.23 13.14 -15.04
CA SER A 135 -23.66 13.53 -16.38
C SER A 135 -24.90 12.72 -16.76
N GLY A 136 -26.08 13.35 -16.71
CA GLY A 136 -27.35 12.63 -16.78
C GLY A 136 -27.49 11.65 -15.61
N SER A 137 -27.94 10.43 -15.90
CA SER A 137 -28.05 9.31 -14.96
C SER A 137 -26.71 8.75 -14.45
N ILE A 138 -25.59 9.12 -15.08
CA ILE A 138 -24.27 8.55 -14.83
C ILE A 138 -23.56 9.35 -13.74
N VAL A 139 -23.20 8.70 -12.63
CA VAL A 139 -22.34 9.26 -11.58
C VAL A 139 -20.91 8.72 -11.69
N VAL A 140 -19.93 9.56 -11.34
CA VAL A 140 -18.53 9.18 -11.08
C VAL A 140 -18.35 9.04 -9.58
N THR A 141 -17.83 7.90 -9.12
CA THR A 141 -17.65 7.59 -7.70
C THR A 141 -16.49 6.61 -7.52
N GLY A 142 -16.23 6.13 -6.29
CA GLY A 142 -15.17 5.17 -6.03
C GLY A 142 -15.27 4.56 -4.65
N ILE A 143 -15.01 3.25 -4.54
CA ILE A 143 -15.03 2.52 -3.27
C ILE A 143 -13.59 2.18 -2.89
N PRO A 144 -13.11 2.61 -1.70
CA PRO A 144 -11.69 2.59 -1.43
C PRO A 144 -11.17 1.16 -1.27
N ALA A 145 -10.02 0.90 -1.88
CA ALA A 145 -9.29 -0.36 -1.78
C ALA A 145 -8.56 -0.56 -0.43
N VAL A 146 -8.65 0.41 0.47
CA VAL A 146 -8.37 0.24 1.90
C VAL A 146 -9.61 0.65 2.69
N GLN A 147 -10.13 -0.27 3.51
CA GLN A 147 -11.24 -0.03 4.44
C GLN A 147 -10.74 -0.34 5.85
N THR A 148 -10.99 0.56 6.80
CA THR A 148 -10.47 0.47 8.18
C THR A 148 -11.59 0.11 9.16
N TYR A 149 -11.33 -0.84 10.04
CA TYR A 149 -12.30 -1.41 10.98
C TYR A 149 -11.81 -1.26 12.41
N HIS A 150 -12.47 -0.43 13.20
CA HIS A 150 -12.22 -0.33 14.64
C HIS A 150 -13.10 -1.35 15.35
N ASN A 151 -12.50 -2.29 16.09
CA ASN A 151 -13.21 -3.38 16.80
C ASN A 151 -14.15 -4.27 15.93
N GLY A 152 -14.06 -4.19 14.60
CA GLY A 152 -14.92 -4.91 13.65
C GLY A 152 -16.01 -4.05 12.98
N GLU A 153 -16.21 -2.81 13.45
CA GLU A 153 -17.20 -1.88 12.88
C GLU A 153 -16.80 -1.42 11.47
N CYS A 154 -17.78 -1.39 10.56
CA CYS A 154 -17.59 -1.03 9.16
C CYS A 154 -18.11 0.39 8.87
N ASN A 155 -17.38 1.18 8.09
CA ASN A 155 -17.87 2.51 7.69
C ASN A 155 -19.05 2.38 6.71
N MET A 156 -20.27 2.57 7.23
CA MET A 156 -21.52 2.49 6.47
C MET A 156 -21.68 3.58 5.40
N GLN A 157 -20.82 4.60 5.34
CA GLN A 157 -20.76 5.51 4.18
C GLN A 157 -20.46 4.75 2.87
N TYR A 158 -19.81 3.58 2.92
CA TYR A 158 -19.57 2.74 1.74
C TYR A 158 -20.78 1.90 1.33
N ALA A 159 -21.91 1.96 2.04
CA ALA A 159 -23.14 1.25 1.70
C ALA A 159 -23.92 1.98 0.59
N TYR A 160 -23.31 2.09 -0.59
CA TYR A 160 -23.88 2.89 -1.69
C TYR A 160 -25.23 2.33 -2.16
N MET A 161 -26.17 3.25 -2.38
CA MET A 161 -27.52 2.95 -2.85
C MET A 161 -27.95 3.96 -3.92
N ALA A 162 -28.81 3.56 -4.85
CA ALA A 162 -29.40 4.48 -5.84
C ALA A 162 -30.87 4.19 -6.14
N ALA A 163 -31.55 5.15 -6.75
CA ALA A 163 -32.95 5.06 -7.21
C ALA A 163 -33.15 5.80 -8.54
N CYS A 164 -34.12 5.35 -9.34
CA CYS A 164 -34.45 5.92 -10.64
C CYS A 164 -35.98 6.03 -10.79
N THR A 165 -36.47 7.20 -11.21
CA THR A 165 -37.88 7.52 -11.35
C THR A 165 -38.09 8.39 -12.60
N GLN A 166 -38.41 7.75 -13.71
CA GLN A 166 -38.56 8.38 -15.03
C GLN A 166 -40.02 8.73 -15.35
N GLY A 167 -40.22 9.64 -16.31
CA GLY A 167 -41.56 9.93 -16.86
C GLY A 167 -42.47 10.78 -15.95
N VAL A 168 -41.91 11.51 -14.99
CA VAL A 168 -42.69 12.25 -13.99
C VAL A 168 -43.36 13.48 -14.62
N GLU A 169 -44.67 13.62 -14.43
CA GLU A 169 -45.44 14.79 -14.87
C GLU A 169 -45.17 16.03 -14.00
N ARG A 170 -45.23 17.23 -14.59
CA ARG A 170 -44.86 18.48 -13.90
C ARG A 170 -45.82 18.78 -12.73
N GLY A 171 -45.29 18.74 -11.52
CA GLY A 171 -46.05 18.97 -10.29
C GLY A 171 -46.41 17.70 -9.52
N ALA A 172 -46.19 16.52 -10.10
CA ALA A 172 -46.38 15.26 -9.38
C ALA A 172 -45.28 15.06 -8.32
N GLU A 173 -45.62 14.31 -7.27
CA GLU A 173 -44.65 13.84 -6.28
C GLU A 173 -43.63 12.87 -6.92
N VAL A 174 -42.37 12.93 -6.50
CA VAL A 174 -41.29 12.05 -7.00
C VAL A 174 -41.03 10.91 -6.00
N PRO A 175 -41.56 9.71 -6.20
CA PRO A 175 -41.27 8.55 -5.35
C PRO A 175 -39.94 7.89 -5.77
N PHE A 176 -39.00 7.75 -4.86
CA PHE A 176 -37.77 6.98 -5.04
C PHE A 176 -37.82 5.65 -4.28
N ARG A 177 -37.37 4.57 -4.94
CA ARG A 177 -37.14 3.25 -4.34
C ARG A 177 -35.65 2.95 -4.37
N PHE A 178 -35.01 3.02 -3.21
CA PHE A 178 -33.56 2.84 -3.11
C PHE A 178 -33.18 1.36 -3.10
N ARG A 179 -32.19 1.03 -3.92
CA ARG A 179 -31.56 -0.30 -3.97
C ARG A 179 -30.08 -0.20 -3.54
N PRO A 180 -29.59 -1.14 -2.70
CA PRO A 180 -28.16 -1.32 -2.50
C PRO A 180 -27.47 -1.64 -3.82
N LEU A 181 -26.34 -0.99 -4.09
CA LEU A 181 -25.52 -1.27 -5.27
C LEU A 181 -24.40 -2.26 -4.95
N MET A 182 -23.85 -2.17 -3.74
CA MET A 182 -22.58 -2.79 -3.38
C MET A 182 -22.65 -4.30 -3.21
N THR A 183 -21.74 -5.01 -3.87
CA THR A 183 -21.44 -6.41 -3.55
C THR A 183 -20.77 -6.43 -2.17
N THR A 184 -21.34 -7.14 -1.20
CA THR A 184 -20.86 -7.10 0.21
C THR A 184 -20.55 -8.50 0.74
N VAL A 185 -19.49 -8.60 1.55
CA VAL A 185 -19.08 -9.87 2.18
C VAL A 185 -18.85 -9.65 3.68
N THR A 186 -19.69 -10.26 4.52
CA THR A 186 -19.43 -10.39 5.95
C THR A 186 -18.49 -11.58 6.20
N ILE A 187 -17.22 -11.27 6.47
CA ILE A 187 -16.19 -12.24 6.81
C ILE A 187 -16.26 -12.51 8.31
N GLN A 188 -16.29 -13.79 8.70
CA GLN A 188 -16.02 -14.25 10.06
C GLN A 188 -14.83 -15.21 10.03
N VAL A 189 -13.76 -14.91 10.76
CA VAL A 189 -12.55 -15.74 10.78
C VAL A 189 -12.03 -15.92 12.21
N GLY A 190 -11.69 -17.17 12.55
CA GLY A 190 -11.02 -17.56 13.80
C GLY A 190 -9.66 -18.21 13.56
N PHE A 191 -8.95 -18.48 14.65
CA PHE A 191 -7.59 -19.06 14.65
C PHE A 191 -7.51 -20.12 15.75
N SER A 192 -6.79 -21.23 15.51
CA SER A 192 -6.53 -22.25 16.55
C SER A 192 -5.57 -21.77 17.63
N GLU A 193 -4.66 -20.86 17.30
CA GLU A 193 -3.71 -20.25 18.22
C GLU A 193 -4.01 -18.75 18.45
N ALA A 194 -3.28 -18.12 19.36
CA ALA A 194 -3.38 -16.67 19.55
C ALA A 194 -2.63 -15.94 18.44
N ALA A 195 -3.28 -14.97 17.79
CA ALA A 195 -2.77 -14.31 16.59
C ALA A 195 -2.98 -12.79 16.63
N GLU A 196 -1.96 -12.04 16.23
CA GLU A 196 -2.05 -10.61 15.94
C GLU A 196 -2.33 -10.41 14.45
N VAL A 197 -3.59 -10.11 14.10
CA VAL A 197 -4.04 -9.96 12.72
C VAL A 197 -4.04 -8.47 12.37
N GLN A 198 -3.18 -8.08 11.45
CA GLN A 198 -3.02 -6.69 11.02
C GLN A 198 -4.06 -6.28 9.98
N LYS A 199 -4.33 -7.16 9.01
CA LYS A 199 -5.38 -6.97 8.01
C LYS A 199 -5.93 -8.30 7.52
N LEU A 200 -7.19 -8.27 7.08
CA LEU A 200 -7.68 -9.22 6.09
C LEU A 200 -7.54 -8.58 4.70
N VAL A 201 -7.41 -9.40 3.66
CA VAL A 201 -7.32 -8.94 2.28
C VAL A 201 -8.25 -9.79 1.44
N LEU A 202 -9.10 -9.14 0.67
CA LEU A 202 -9.84 -9.77 -0.41
C LEU A 202 -9.09 -9.54 -1.72
N SER A 203 -8.98 -10.55 -2.58
CA SER A 203 -8.38 -10.41 -3.90
C SER A 203 -9.05 -11.26 -4.99
N SER A 204 -8.97 -10.79 -6.24
CA SER A 204 -9.61 -11.39 -7.41
C SER A 204 -8.63 -11.51 -8.58
N GLU A 205 -8.52 -12.70 -9.16
CA GLU A 205 -7.78 -12.90 -10.41
C GLU A 205 -8.55 -12.33 -11.62
N ASN A 206 -9.88 -12.26 -11.53
CA ASN A 206 -10.78 -11.95 -12.64
C ASN A 206 -11.12 -10.44 -12.76
N GLY A 207 -10.25 -9.58 -12.24
CA GLY A 207 -10.35 -8.13 -12.35
C GLY A 207 -10.77 -7.41 -11.05
N PRO A 208 -10.98 -6.07 -11.11
CA PRO A 208 -11.10 -5.23 -9.93
C PRO A 208 -12.27 -5.56 -9.00
N ILE A 209 -12.06 -5.33 -7.70
CA ILE A 209 -13.08 -5.42 -6.64
C ILE A 209 -13.21 -4.12 -5.83
N ALA A 210 -12.29 -3.17 -6.01
CA ALA A 210 -12.32 -1.84 -5.42
C ALA A 210 -11.75 -0.78 -6.40
N GLY A 211 -11.81 0.49 -6.02
CA GLY A 211 -11.31 1.64 -6.80
C GLY A 211 -12.41 2.53 -7.40
N GLY A 212 -12.01 3.44 -8.29
CA GLY A 212 -12.91 4.39 -8.96
C GLY A 212 -13.73 3.77 -10.11
N PHE A 213 -15.01 4.12 -10.22
CA PHE A 213 -15.94 3.62 -11.22
C PHE A 213 -17.00 4.66 -11.63
N THR A 214 -17.59 4.49 -12.81
CA THR A 214 -18.84 5.14 -13.18
C THR A 214 -20.01 4.20 -12.91
N PHE A 215 -21.13 4.74 -12.45
CA PHE A 215 -22.38 3.99 -12.31
C PHE A 215 -23.52 4.72 -13.02
N ASP A 216 -24.15 4.06 -13.99
CA ASP A 216 -25.38 4.52 -14.63
C ASP A 216 -26.60 4.08 -13.82
N ILE A 217 -27.26 5.04 -13.18
CA ILE A 217 -28.42 4.81 -12.32
C ILE A 217 -29.64 4.34 -13.12
N GLU A 218 -29.74 4.73 -14.41
CA GLU A 218 -30.83 4.33 -15.30
C GLU A 218 -30.69 2.88 -15.73
N THR A 219 -29.55 2.50 -16.31
CA THR A 219 -29.36 1.16 -16.89
C THR A 219 -28.77 0.11 -15.95
N ASP A 220 -28.51 0.46 -14.69
CA ASP A 220 -27.94 -0.41 -13.65
C ASP A 220 -26.54 -0.92 -13.98
N ARG A 221 -25.65 0.00 -14.41
CA ARG A 221 -24.36 -0.37 -14.99
C ARG A 221 -23.17 0.29 -14.32
N CYS A 222 -22.39 -0.53 -13.63
CA CYS A 222 -21.01 -0.26 -13.26
C CYS A 222 -20.08 -0.26 -14.49
N SER A 223 -19.05 0.58 -14.47
CA SER A 223 -17.86 0.44 -15.31
C SER A 223 -16.65 1.03 -14.58
N VAL A 224 -15.62 0.21 -14.36
CA VAL A 224 -14.41 0.63 -13.64
C VAL A 224 -13.62 1.65 -14.47
N ILE A 225 -13.14 2.72 -13.83
CA ILE A 225 -12.36 3.75 -14.52
C ILE A 225 -10.94 3.21 -14.77
N PRO A 226 -10.41 3.27 -16.01
CA PRO A 226 -9.08 2.77 -16.33
C PRO A 226 -7.99 3.37 -15.44
N GLY A 227 -7.13 2.52 -14.88
CA GLY A 227 -6.05 2.91 -13.96
C GLY A 227 -6.50 3.30 -12.54
N LYS A 228 -7.80 3.31 -12.23
CA LYS A 228 -8.33 3.57 -10.87
C LYS A 228 -8.78 2.32 -10.10
N GLY A 229 -9.07 1.22 -10.81
CA GLY A 229 -9.48 -0.04 -10.18
C GLY A 229 -8.32 -0.78 -9.49
N SER A 230 -8.65 -1.61 -8.50
CA SER A 230 -7.75 -2.59 -7.91
C SER A 230 -8.45 -3.94 -7.72
N ASN A 231 -7.72 -5.01 -8.03
CA ASN A 231 -8.05 -6.41 -7.80
C ASN A 231 -7.89 -6.81 -6.32
N VAL A 232 -7.37 -5.92 -5.47
CA VAL A 232 -7.03 -6.16 -4.06
C VAL A 232 -7.74 -5.14 -3.17
N LEU A 233 -8.47 -5.62 -2.17
CA LEU A 233 -9.14 -4.81 -1.15
C LEU A 233 -8.58 -5.18 0.23
N ALA A 234 -7.86 -4.26 0.86
CA ALA A 234 -7.30 -4.42 2.20
C ALA A 234 -8.28 -3.94 3.28
N LEU A 235 -8.52 -4.79 4.28
CA LEU A 235 -9.38 -4.56 5.43
C LEU A 235 -8.48 -4.40 6.67
N HIS A 236 -8.09 -3.16 6.98
CA HIS A 236 -7.17 -2.86 8.08
C HIS A 236 -7.90 -2.98 9.41
N LEU A 237 -7.33 -3.74 10.36
CA LEU A 237 -7.96 -4.04 11.64
C LEU A 237 -7.31 -3.21 12.75
N MET A 238 -8.12 -2.46 13.50
CA MET A 238 -7.67 -1.52 14.52
C MET A 238 -8.25 -1.88 15.89
N SER A 239 -7.39 -1.85 16.92
CA SER A 239 -7.78 -1.94 18.33
C SER A 239 -7.43 -0.62 19.02
N GLY A 240 -8.36 0.33 19.00
CA GLY A 240 -8.06 1.74 19.28
C GLY A 240 -6.99 2.28 18.34
N ASP A 241 -5.90 2.82 18.89
CA ASP A 241 -4.73 3.28 18.15
C ASP A 241 -3.78 2.16 17.66
N VAL A 242 -4.02 0.90 18.05
CA VAL A 242 -3.14 -0.23 17.69
C VAL A 242 -3.47 -0.73 16.28
N PRO A 243 -2.51 -0.79 15.33
CA PRO A 243 -2.73 -1.15 13.92
C PRO A 243 -2.73 -2.67 13.68
N TYR A 244 -3.43 -3.38 14.55
CA TYR A 244 -3.80 -4.80 14.46
C TYR A 244 -4.87 -5.10 15.53
N ILE A 245 -5.52 -6.25 15.42
CA ILE A 245 -6.30 -6.85 16.51
C ILE A 245 -5.57 -8.07 17.07
N GLN A 246 -5.68 -8.30 18.37
CA GLN A 246 -5.15 -9.49 19.03
C GLN A 246 -6.29 -10.48 19.28
N LEU A 247 -6.27 -11.62 18.61
CA LEU A 247 -7.22 -12.72 18.78
C LEU A 247 -6.65 -13.78 19.73
N SER A 248 -7.44 -14.18 20.72
CA SER A 248 -7.14 -15.37 21.51
C SER A 248 -7.51 -16.64 20.73
N ALA A 249 -6.83 -17.75 21.00
CA ALA A 249 -7.16 -19.07 20.45
C ALA A 249 -8.67 -19.38 20.54
N GLY A 250 -9.28 -19.77 19.42
CA GLY A 250 -10.71 -20.05 19.29
C GLY A 250 -11.64 -18.82 19.27
N SER A 251 -11.11 -17.60 19.43
CA SER A 251 -11.88 -16.36 19.20
C SER A 251 -12.02 -16.07 17.71
N LYS A 252 -12.98 -15.22 17.35
CA LYS A 252 -13.23 -14.79 15.97
C LYS A 252 -13.33 -13.29 15.85
N VAL A 253 -12.89 -12.75 14.72
CA VAL A 253 -13.27 -11.41 14.24
C VAL A 253 -14.40 -11.54 13.22
N ALA A 254 -15.29 -10.53 13.20
CA ALA A 254 -16.24 -10.31 12.13
C ALA A 254 -16.02 -8.91 11.52
N VAL A 255 -16.03 -8.81 10.19
CA VAL A 255 -15.97 -7.54 9.42
C VAL A 255 -16.84 -7.65 8.16
N THR A 256 -17.41 -6.54 7.69
CA THR A 256 -18.18 -6.51 6.43
C THR A 256 -17.51 -5.61 5.41
N ALA A 257 -17.01 -6.22 4.33
CA ALA A 257 -16.36 -5.53 3.22
C ALA A 257 -17.37 -5.05 2.16
N PHE A 258 -17.12 -3.87 1.60
CA PHE A 258 -17.85 -3.32 0.45
C PHE A 258 -16.98 -3.41 -0.81
N MET A 259 -17.49 -4.03 -1.87
CA MET A 259 -16.81 -4.25 -3.15
C MET A 259 -17.65 -3.78 -4.34
N LEU A 260 -16.97 -3.43 -5.43
CA LEU A 260 -17.55 -2.88 -6.66
C LEU A 260 -18.86 -3.58 -7.09
N PRO A 261 -19.85 -2.82 -7.59
CA PRO A 261 -21.16 -3.34 -8.00
C PRO A 261 -21.09 -4.11 -9.33
N GLN A 262 -20.35 -5.21 -9.34
CA GLN A 262 -20.16 -6.13 -10.46
C GLN A 262 -20.01 -7.58 -9.98
N ASP A 263 -20.07 -8.53 -10.91
CA ASP A 263 -19.81 -9.94 -10.63
C ASP A 263 -18.31 -10.17 -10.32
N ILE A 264 -18.02 -11.03 -9.34
CA ILE A 264 -16.65 -11.32 -8.87
C ILE A 264 -16.46 -12.83 -8.85
N GLU A 265 -15.44 -13.33 -9.56
CA GLU A 265 -15.15 -14.77 -9.70
C GLU A 265 -13.80 -15.11 -9.05
N GLY A 266 -13.74 -16.22 -8.31
CA GLY A 266 -12.49 -16.69 -7.67
C GLY A 266 -12.00 -15.83 -6.51
N LEU A 267 -12.93 -15.30 -5.70
CA LEU A 267 -12.59 -14.40 -4.59
C LEU A 267 -11.72 -15.13 -3.53
N THR A 268 -10.54 -14.58 -3.28
CA THR A 268 -9.58 -15.07 -2.29
C THR A 268 -9.62 -14.20 -1.05
N LEU A 269 -9.66 -14.83 0.13
CA LEU A 269 -9.53 -14.20 1.43
C LEU A 269 -8.18 -14.59 2.05
N SER A 270 -7.35 -13.59 2.32
CA SER A 270 -6.04 -13.75 2.95
C SER A 270 -6.00 -13.03 4.30
N ALA A 271 -5.51 -13.68 5.35
CA ALA A 271 -5.23 -13.06 6.64
C ALA A 271 -3.72 -12.77 6.75
N VAL A 272 -3.36 -11.55 7.15
CA VAL A 272 -1.96 -11.10 7.27
C VAL A 272 -1.66 -10.74 8.73
N THR A 273 -0.63 -11.36 9.31
CA THR A 273 -0.23 -11.17 10.71
C THR A 273 0.87 -10.13 10.89
N THR A 274 1.05 -9.62 12.12
CA THR A 274 2.18 -8.72 12.47
C THR A 274 3.56 -9.38 12.31
N GLN A 275 3.61 -10.71 12.29
CA GLN A 275 4.83 -11.51 12.10
C GLN A 275 5.11 -11.83 10.62
N GLY A 276 4.33 -11.28 9.68
CA GLY A 276 4.48 -11.53 8.24
C GLY A 276 3.83 -12.81 7.73
N LYS A 277 3.48 -13.77 8.61
CA LYS A 277 2.78 -15.00 8.21
C LYS A 277 1.45 -14.67 7.55
N THR A 278 1.16 -15.33 6.43
CA THR A 278 -0.09 -15.21 5.69
C THR A 278 -0.78 -16.55 5.50
N TYR A 279 -2.12 -16.51 5.52
CA TYR A 279 -3.00 -17.66 5.36
C TYR A 279 -4.07 -17.29 4.34
N SER A 280 -4.22 -18.06 3.26
CA SER A 280 -5.14 -17.74 2.15
C SER A 280 -6.16 -18.84 1.90
N TYR A 281 -7.41 -18.45 1.58
CA TYR A 281 -8.50 -19.34 1.20
C TYR A 281 -9.29 -18.74 0.03
N THR A 282 -9.35 -19.46 -1.09
CA THR A 282 -10.10 -19.06 -2.29
C THR A 282 -11.44 -19.79 -2.35
N THR A 283 -12.52 -19.05 -2.64
CA THR A 283 -13.82 -19.66 -2.96
C THR A 283 -13.98 -19.85 -4.48
N PRO A 284 -14.49 -21.02 -4.94
CA PRO A 284 -14.83 -21.23 -6.35
C PRO A 284 -16.19 -20.59 -6.74
N ALA A 285 -16.86 -19.89 -5.83
CA ALA A 285 -18.16 -19.27 -6.10
C ALA A 285 -18.03 -17.93 -6.83
N THR A 286 -18.86 -17.70 -7.85
CA THR A 286 -19.12 -16.36 -8.41
C THR A 286 -20.05 -15.59 -7.47
N LEU A 287 -19.60 -14.45 -6.95
CA LEU A 287 -20.44 -13.47 -6.27
C LEU A 287 -21.11 -12.62 -7.35
N LYS A 288 -22.42 -12.36 -7.20
CA LYS A 288 -23.19 -11.53 -8.13
C LYS A 288 -23.26 -10.08 -7.67
N ALA A 289 -23.26 -9.18 -8.64
CA ALA A 289 -23.35 -7.73 -8.44
C ALA A 289 -24.45 -7.35 -7.44
N GLY A 290 -24.14 -6.50 -6.46
CA GLY A 290 -25.11 -5.95 -5.51
C GLY A 290 -25.71 -6.94 -4.50
N HIS A 291 -25.24 -8.19 -4.49
CA HIS A 291 -25.69 -9.19 -3.52
C HIS A 291 -24.84 -9.16 -2.24
N ARG A 292 -25.41 -9.72 -1.17
CA ARG A 292 -24.74 -9.86 0.13
C ARG A 292 -24.36 -11.31 0.38
N TYR A 293 -23.15 -11.52 0.87
CA TYR A 293 -22.56 -12.84 1.14
C TYR A 293 -21.98 -12.89 2.55
N SER A 294 -21.78 -14.10 3.07
CA SER A 294 -20.99 -14.30 4.28
C SER A 294 -20.02 -15.47 4.09
N PHE A 295 -18.77 -15.26 4.49
CA PHE A 295 -17.74 -16.30 4.55
C PHE A 295 -17.40 -16.55 6.01
N THR A 296 -17.61 -17.78 6.49
CA THR A 296 -17.24 -18.18 7.84
C THR A 296 -16.12 -19.22 7.78
N ILE A 297 -14.94 -18.84 8.21
CA ILE A 297 -13.79 -19.73 8.43
C ILE A 297 -13.70 -19.97 9.94
N GLY A 298 -13.75 -21.23 10.35
CA GLY A 298 -13.70 -21.64 11.76
C GLY A 298 -12.31 -21.46 12.34
N ASP A 299 -11.31 -21.90 11.59
CA ASP A 299 -9.89 -21.77 11.90
C ASP A 299 -9.10 -21.52 10.61
N MET A 300 -8.53 -20.32 10.46
CA MET A 300 -7.76 -19.93 9.29
C MET A 300 -6.48 -20.75 9.13
N GLN A 301 -5.85 -21.18 10.22
CA GLN A 301 -4.59 -21.93 10.19
C GLN A 301 -4.82 -23.35 9.65
N ALA A 302 -5.91 -24.01 10.07
CA ALA A 302 -6.26 -25.35 9.62
C ALA A 302 -7.02 -25.40 8.28
N GLN A 303 -7.62 -24.30 7.83
CA GLN A 303 -8.43 -24.25 6.60
C GLN A 303 -7.73 -23.55 5.40
N ALA A 304 -6.55 -22.96 5.60
CA ALA A 304 -5.79 -22.32 4.54
C ALA A 304 -5.45 -23.30 3.40
N GLN A 305 -5.63 -22.82 2.16
CA GLN A 305 -5.23 -23.52 0.93
C GLN A 305 -3.78 -23.20 0.54
N GLN A 306 -3.31 -22.02 0.94
CA GLN A 306 -1.93 -21.55 0.79
C GLN A 306 -1.49 -20.85 2.07
N THR A 307 -0.21 -20.99 2.43
CA THR A 307 0.39 -20.35 3.60
C THR A 307 1.80 -19.88 3.26
N SER A 308 2.16 -18.64 3.61
CA SER A 308 3.51 -18.12 3.43
C SER A 308 4.13 -17.76 4.79
N GLU A 309 5.38 -18.16 5.01
CA GLU A 309 6.17 -17.80 6.20
C GLU A 309 7.36 -16.94 5.77
N GLY A 310 7.16 -15.63 5.70
CA GLY A 310 8.18 -14.67 5.27
C GLY A 310 7.55 -13.43 4.64
N TYR A 311 8.31 -12.75 3.78
CA TYR A 311 7.87 -11.55 3.09
C TYR A 311 8.12 -11.64 1.57
N SER A 312 8.01 -12.84 0.97
CA SER A 312 8.14 -12.97 -0.50
C SER A 312 7.00 -12.28 -1.26
N ASP A 313 5.81 -12.16 -0.67
CA ASP A 313 4.59 -11.69 -1.34
C ASP A 313 3.99 -10.42 -0.70
N TRP A 314 4.79 -9.61 0.00
CA TRP A 314 4.25 -8.55 0.86
C TRP A 314 3.55 -7.41 0.10
N MET A 315 3.95 -7.13 -1.14
CA MET A 315 3.30 -6.14 -2.01
C MET A 315 2.02 -6.68 -2.63
N ALA A 316 1.90 -7.99 -2.86
CA ALA A 316 0.68 -8.66 -3.36
C ALA A 316 -0.56 -8.34 -2.49
N TYR A 317 -0.36 -8.11 -1.19
CA TYR A 317 -1.40 -7.75 -0.22
C TYR A 317 -1.72 -6.24 -0.14
N LEU A 318 -1.17 -5.40 -1.03
CA LEU A 318 -1.48 -3.97 -1.14
C LEU A 318 -2.37 -3.69 -2.36
N PRO A 319 -3.20 -2.63 -2.36
CA PRO A 319 -3.97 -2.22 -3.54
C PRO A 319 -3.11 -1.84 -4.74
N ASP A 320 -3.51 -2.31 -5.92
CA ASP A 320 -2.81 -2.07 -7.19
C ASP A 320 -2.78 -0.59 -7.57
N ASN A 321 -3.87 0.14 -7.27
CA ASN A 321 -4.03 1.57 -7.54
C ASN A 321 -3.25 2.47 -6.55
N THR A 322 -2.50 1.91 -5.59
CA THR A 322 -1.58 2.65 -4.72
C THR A 322 -0.46 3.27 -5.55
N TYR A 323 -0.18 4.56 -5.36
CA TYR A 323 0.98 5.20 -6.00
C TYR A 323 2.28 4.60 -5.45
N LEU A 324 3.19 4.14 -6.32
CA LEU A 324 4.39 3.41 -5.89
C LEU A 324 5.33 4.27 -5.01
N SER A 325 5.32 5.59 -5.21
CA SER A 325 6.00 6.59 -4.37
C SER A 325 5.53 6.57 -2.90
N GLN A 326 4.30 6.13 -2.64
CA GLN A 326 3.66 6.08 -1.32
C GLN A 326 3.93 4.76 -0.60
N VAL A 327 4.43 3.74 -1.30
CA VAL A 327 4.85 2.48 -0.69
C VAL A 327 6.19 2.70 0.03
N SER A 328 6.24 2.32 1.29
CA SER A 328 7.46 2.27 2.10
C SER A 328 8.24 1.00 1.73
N ILE A 329 9.40 1.14 1.10
CA ILE A 329 10.13 0.04 0.45
C ILE A 329 11.48 -0.23 1.16
N PRO A 330 11.73 -1.44 1.68
CA PRO A 330 13.04 -1.81 2.21
C PRO A 330 14.04 -2.06 1.06
N GLY A 331 15.28 -1.60 1.24
CA GLY A 331 16.36 -1.74 0.27
C GLY A 331 17.71 -2.11 0.86
N SER A 332 18.54 -2.78 0.08
CA SER A 332 19.92 -3.11 0.42
C SER A 332 20.93 -2.19 -0.29
N HIS A 333 21.75 -1.51 0.53
CA HIS A 333 22.91 -0.76 0.07
C HIS A 333 24.06 -1.71 -0.31
N ASP A 334 24.75 -1.46 -1.43
CA ASP A 334 25.80 -2.36 -1.95
C ASP A 334 25.37 -3.85 -1.92
N ALA A 335 24.20 -4.11 -2.50
CA ALA A 335 23.35 -5.29 -2.25
C ALA A 335 24.04 -6.66 -2.40
N CYS A 336 25.10 -6.71 -3.19
CA CYS A 336 25.79 -7.93 -3.60
C CYS A 336 27.00 -8.27 -2.71
N THR A 337 27.33 -7.45 -1.71
CA THR A 337 28.64 -7.53 -1.01
C THR A 337 28.86 -8.75 -0.14
N ILE A 338 27.84 -9.58 0.10
CA ILE A 338 28.03 -10.95 0.59
C ILE A 338 28.91 -11.79 -0.36
N TYR A 339 28.85 -11.52 -1.66
CA TYR A 339 29.72 -12.12 -2.67
C TYR A 339 31.17 -11.58 -2.60
N GLY A 340 31.46 -10.63 -1.70
CA GLY A 340 32.83 -10.25 -1.31
C GLY A 340 33.36 -10.95 -0.06
N SER A 341 32.57 -11.82 0.59
CA SER A 341 32.89 -12.40 1.91
C SER A 341 32.20 -13.73 2.15
N HIS A 342 32.94 -14.84 2.22
CA HIS A 342 32.34 -16.17 2.30
C HIS A 342 32.55 -16.88 3.63
N TYR A 343 31.68 -17.84 3.90
CA TYR A 343 31.78 -18.77 5.01
C TYR A 343 32.42 -20.09 4.56
N GLU A 344 33.37 -20.60 5.34
CA GLU A 344 33.65 -22.03 5.38
C GLU A 344 32.77 -22.68 6.46
N TYR A 345 32.11 -23.78 6.12
CA TYR A 345 31.54 -24.68 7.11
C TYR A 345 32.67 -25.50 7.74
N LYS A 346 32.71 -25.56 9.07
CA LYS A 346 33.64 -26.41 9.80
C LYS A 346 33.24 -27.87 9.62
N ASP A 347 34.17 -28.70 9.17
CA ASP A 347 33.88 -30.09 8.81
C ASP A 347 33.34 -30.88 10.03
N GLY A 348 32.18 -31.52 9.86
CA GLY A 348 31.42 -32.17 10.94
C GLY A 348 30.63 -31.24 11.89
N MET A 349 30.61 -29.92 11.69
CA MET A 349 29.88 -28.95 12.53
C MET A 349 29.19 -27.87 11.67
N PRO A 350 28.01 -28.17 11.08
CA PRO A 350 27.36 -27.26 10.12
C PRO A 350 26.89 -25.92 10.72
N ASP A 351 26.65 -25.87 12.04
CA ASP A 351 26.26 -24.62 12.73
C ASP A 351 27.47 -23.70 13.05
N ASP A 352 28.69 -24.26 13.10
CA ASP A 352 29.94 -23.52 13.33
C ASP A 352 30.44 -22.87 12.02
N ARG A 353 29.87 -21.71 11.68
CA ARG A 353 30.32 -20.87 10.56
C ARG A 353 31.68 -20.20 10.85
N TYR A 354 32.71 -20.52 10.05
CA TYR A 354 33.97 -19.76 10.03
C TYR A 354 34.02 -18.83 8.82
N HIS A 355 34.62 -17.64 8.97
CA HIS A 355 34.82 -16.68 7.89
C HIS A 355 36.08 -17.01 7.08
N PHE A 356 35.96 -17.10 5.75
CA PHE A 356 37.11 -17.26 4.87
C PHE A 356 37.84 -15.93 4.66
N LYS A 357 39.16 -16.00 4.46
CA LYS A 357 39.98 -14.84 4.08
C LYS A 357 40.00 -14.68 2.58
N TRP A 358 39.06 -13.93 2.00
CA TRP A 358 39.26 -13.48 0.63
C TRP A 358 40.41 -12.46 0.59
N LEU A 359 41.59 -12.94 0.19
CA LEU A 359 42.81 -12.14 0.10
C LEU A 359 42.85 -11.44 -1.26
N GLN A 360 42.35 -10.21 -1.30
CA GLN A 360 42.35 -9.39 -2.50
C GLN A 360 43.64 -8.58 -2.63
N ASN A 361 44.21 -8.55 -3.83
CA ASN A 361 45.34 -7.70 -4.17
C ASN A 361 44.86 -6.25 -4.37
N VAL A 362 45.01 -5.41 -3.34
CA VAL A 362 44.74 -3.96 -3.40
C VAL A 362 46.05 -3.19 -3.59
N VAL A 363 45.98 -1.84 -3.61
CA VAL A 363 47.14 -0.93 -3.83
C VAL A 363 48.33 -1.18 -2.86
N PHE A 364 48.09 -1.82 -1.71
CA PHE A 364 49.10 -2.16 -0.70
C PHE A 364 49.40 -3.68 -0.60
N GLY A 365 48.95 -4.48 -1.56
CA GLY A 365 49.13 -5.94 -1.61
C GLY A 365 47.90 -6.74 -1.19
N TYR A 366 48.09 -8.02 -0.86
CA TYR A 366 47.02 -8.97 -0.52
C TYR A 366 46.51 -8.75 0.91
N MET A 367 45.23 -8.37 1.07
CA MET A 367 44.58 -8.23 2.39
C MET A 367 43.18 -8.85 2.43
N ASN A 368 42.69 -9.18 3.62
CA ASN A 368 41.27 -9.51 3.81
C ASN A 368 40.46 -8.21 3.66
N THR A 369 39.67 -8.11 2.59
CA THR A 369 38.86 -6.93 2.28
C THR A 369 37.43 -6.99 2.83
N THR A 370 37.00 -8.10 3.46
CA THR A 370 35.66 -8.26 4.06
C THR A 370 35.27 -7.05 4.93
N LYS A 371 36.14 -6.61 5.84
CA LYS A 371 35.85 -5.45 6.70
C LYS A 371 35.75 -4.09 5.97
N ILE A 372 36.20 -4.01 4.73
CA ILE A 372 36.19 -2.79 3.90
C ILE A 372 35.03 -2.77 2.91
N ILE A 373 34.53 -3.95 2.50
CA ILE A 373 33.53 -4.10 1.43
C ILE A 373 32.22 -4.77 1.85
N LYS A 374 32.16 -5.52 2.95
CA LYS A 374 30.95 -6.26 3.32
C LYS A 374 29.91 -5.29 3.91
N ALA A 375 28.93 -4.93 3.09
CA ALA A 375 27.73 -4.21 3.50
C ALA A 375 26.51 -5.14 3.68
N GLN A 376 26.57 -6.40 3.22
CA GLN A 376 25.45 -7.36 3.31
C GLN A 376 25.87 -8.74 3.84
N GLU A 377 24.91 -9.43 4.47
CA GLU A 377 25.08 -10.74 5.12
C GLU A 377 24.36 -11.88 4.38
N LEU A 378 23.29 -11.56 3.66
CA LEU A 378 22.39 -12.49 2.98
C LEU A 378 22.58 -12.45 1.46
N SER A 379 22.36 -13.59 0.78
CA SER A 379 22.27 -13.68 -0.68
C SER A 379 21.07 -12.87 -1.23
N ILE A 380 21.00 -12.73 -2.55
CA ILE A 380 19.94 -11.95 -3.20
C ILE A 380 18.59 -12.64 -3.03
N GLU A 381 18.55 -13.96 -3.15
CA GLU A 381 17.38 -14.80 -2.90
C GLU A 381 16.89 -14.69 -1.44
N GLU A 382 17.81 -14.70 -0.46
CA GLU A 382 17.46 -14.51 0.95
C GLU A 382 16.96 -13.07 1.24
N GLN A 383 17.58 -12.05 0.64
CA GLN A 383 17.11 -10.66 0.73
C GLN A 383 15.69 -10.51 0.14
N LEU A 384 15.43 -11.13 -1.02
CA LEU A 384 14.11 -11.13 -1.67
C LEU A 384 13.06 -11.86 -0.81
N ALA A 385 13.35 -13.05 -0.31
CA ALA A 385 12.42 -13.81 0.54
C ALA A 385 12.11 -13.10 1.87
N ALA A 386 13.09 -12.36 2.41
CA ALA A 386 12.91 -11.51 3.59
C ALA A 386 12.23 -10.16 3.29
N GLY A 387 11.88 -9.87 2.02
CA GLY A 387 11.04 -8.75 1.63
C GLY A 387 11.77 -7.52 1.08
N VAL A 388 13.09 -7.55 0.90
CA VAL A 388 13.85 -6.48 0.23
C VAL A 388 13.37 -6.35 -1.21
N ARG A 389 13.07 -5.12 -1.65
CA ARG A 389 12.62 -4.83 -3.03
C ARG A 389 13.45 -3.77 -3.74
N MET A 390 14.23 -2.96 -3.04
CA MET A 390 15.19 -2.04 -3.65
C MET A 390 16.62 -2.60 -3.54
N PHE A 391 17.36 -2.65 -4.65
CA PHE A 391 18.73 -3.16 -4.68
C PHE A 391 19.67 -2.12 -5.28
N ASP A 392 20.68 -1.70 -4.52
CA ASP A 392 21.77 -0.84 -5.01
C ASP A 392 22.86 -1.69 -5.69
N LEU A 393 22.89 -1.62 -7.02
CA LEU A 393 23.80 -2.38 -7.88
C LEU A 393 24.91 -1.51 -8.45
N ARG A 394 26.15 -1.99 -8.29
CA ARG A 394 27.36 -1.28 -8.68
C ARG A 394 28.23 -2.07 -9.68
N PRO A 395 27.75 -2.31 -10.91
CA PRO A 395 28.54 -2.93 -11.97
C PRO A 395 29.69 -2.01 -12.40
N SER A 396 30.91 -2.57 -12.52
CA SER A 396 32.03 -1.91 -13.18
C SER A 396 32.23 -2.46 -14.60
N SER A 397 33.12 -1.84 -15.37
CA SER A 397 33.62 -2.37 -16.64
C SER A 397 35.15 -2.35 -16.61
N SER A 398 35.78 -3.27 -17.34
CA SER A 398 37.23 -3.34 -17.51
C SER A 398 37.71 -2.94 -18.91
N SER A 399 36.81 -2.82 -19.89
CA SER A 399 37.12 -2.40 -21.28
C SER A 399 35.87 -2.10 -22.10
N SER A 400 36.05 -1.49 -23.28
CA SER A 400 34.98 -1.16 -24.23
C SER A 400 34.36 -2.34 -25.00
N SER A 401 34.70 -3.58 -24.64
CA SER A 401 34.23 -4.81 -25.31
C SER A 401 33.88 -5.93 -24.33
N VAL A 402 33.61 -5.61 -23.06
CA VAL A 402 33.15 -6.60 -22.07
C VAL A 402 31.75 -7.12 -22.42
N ARG A 403 31.59 -8.44 -22.43
CA ARG A 403 30.32 -9.13 -22.72
C ARG A 403 29.32 -9.03 -21.56
N ASP A 404 29.82 -8.84 -20.35
CA ASP A 404 29.08 -8.77 -19.11
C ASP A 404 29.83 -7.84 -18.15
N LEU A 405 29.20 -7.42 -17.06
CA LEU A 405 29.71 -6.44 -16.12
C LEU A 405 29.87 -7.06 -14.72
N PRO A 406 31.10 -7.20 -14.19
CA PRO A 406 31.30 -7.66 -12.83
C PRO A 406 30.75 -6.63 -11.84
N ILE A 407 30.13 -7.12 -10.76
CA ILE A 407 29.67 -6.28 -9.65
C ILE A 407 30.86 -5.99 -8.72
N HIS A 408 30.92 -4.75 -8.23
CA HIS A 408 32.04 -4.22 -7.47
C HIS A 408 31.61 -3.50 -6.19
N HIS A 409 32.55 -3.36 -5.26
CA HIS A 409 32.54 -2.38 -4.17
C HIS A 409 33.83 -1.56 -4.25
N GLY A 410 33.77 -0.34 -4.80
CA GLY A 410 34.97 0.44 -5.14
C GLY A 410 35.91 -0.31 -6.09
N ILE A 411 37.18 -0.43 -5.69
CA ILE A 411 38.19 -1.16 -6.48
C ILE A 411 37.97 -2.68 -6.50
N ALA A 412 37.07 -3.22 -5.68
CA ALA A 412 36.95 -4.65 -5.45
C ALA A 412 35.85 -5.31 -6.30
N PRO A 413 36.18 -6.17 -7.30
CA PRO A 413 35.18 -7.12 -7.82
C PRO A 413 34.69 -8.05 -6.72
N LEU A 414 33.44 -8.49 -6.82
CA LEU A 414 32.83 -9.51 -5.97
C LEU A 414 32.85 -10.87 -6.70
N GLY A 415 32.89 -12.00 -5.99
CA GLY A 415 33.04 -13.34 -6.54
C GLY A 415 31.90 -14.30 -6.17
N ASP A 416 31.48 -15.15 -7.11
CA ASP A 416 30.45 -16.16 -6.85
C ASP A 416 31.10 -17.49 -6.44
N PRO A 417 30.92 -17.97 -5.19
CA PRO A 417 31.52 -19.22 -4.73
C PRO A 417 30.85 -20.46 -5.36
N THR A 418 29.66 -20.32 -5.94
CA THR A 418 28.96 -21.42 -6.63
C THR A 418 29.56 -21.70 -8.02
N LEU A 419 30.27 -20.72 -8.60
CA LEU A 419 30.89 -20.79 -9.93
C LEU A 419 32.34 -21.33 -9.90
N GLY A 420 32.68 -22.07 -8.84
CA GLY A 420 33.94 -22.81 -8.70
C GLY A 420 35.14 -21.97 -8.22
N GLY A 421 36.26 -22.67 -8.02
CA GLY A 421 37.51 -22.11 -7.48
C GLY A 421 37.70 -22.35 -5.98
N TYR A 422 36.62 -22.53 -5.21
CA TYR A 422 36.66 -22.87 -3.78
C TYR A 422 36.93 -24.37 -3.53
N ALA A 423 37.67 -24.66 -2.46
CA ALA A 423 37.89 -26.01 -1.93
C ALA A 423 38.04 -25.93 -0.39
N PRO A 424 37.13 -26.53 0.39
CA PRO A 424 37.13 -26.40 1.86
C PRO A 424 38.45 -26.79 2.51
N GLY A 425 38.91 -25.97 3.46
CA GLY A 425 40.14 -26.21 4.22
C GLY A 425 41.43 -26.07 3.41
N SER A 426 41.39 -25.56 2.18
CA SER A 426 42.59 -25.32 1.39
C SER A 426 43.39 -24.12 1.90
N SER A 427 44.71 -24.26 1.99
CA SER A 427 45.63 -23.20 2.45
C SER A 427 46.16 -22.30 1.31
N GLY A 428 45.56 -22.41 0.13
CA GLY A 428 46.01 -21.75 -1.10
C GLY A 428 45.34 -20.39 -1.36
N ARG A 429 45.87 -19.66 -2.35
CA ARG A 429 45.15 -18.55 -2.97
C ARG A 429 44.06 -19.14 -3.88
N GLN A 430 42.83 -18.65 -3.75
CA GLN A 430 41.72 -19.03 -4.63
C GLN A 430 41.16 -17.78 -5.29
N GLU A 431 41.26 -17.72 -6.60
CA GLU A 431 40.57 -16.73 -7.44
C GLU A 431 39.16 -17.26 -7.70
N LEU A 432 38.15 -16.44 -7.40
CA LEU A 432 36.75 -16.78 -7.64
C LEU A 432 36.28 -16.13 -8.94
N SER A 433 35.42 -16.83 -9.68
CA SER A 433 34.71 -16.28 -10.83
C SER A 433 33.93 -15.02 -10.41
N PRO A 434 34.09 -13.86 -11.07
CA PRO A 434 33.39 -12.65 -10.65
C PRO A 434 31.86 -12.82 -10.72
N PHE A 435 31.16 -12.25 -9.75
CA PHE A 435 29.71 -12.17 -9.76
C PHE A 435 29.27 -11.11 -10.77
N MET A 436 28.45 -11.49 -11.74
CA MET A 436 28.13 -10.67 -12.92
C MET A 436 26.73 -10.06 -12.85
N LEU A 437 26.51 -8.99 -13.62
CA LEU A 437 25.20 -8.34 -13.72
C LEU A 437 24.13 -9.25 -14.33
N SER A 438 24.44 -10.06 -15.35
CA SER A 438 23.49 -11.06 -15.89
C SER A 438 22.89 -11.95 -14.79
N HIS A 439 23.74 -12.47 -13.90
CA HIS A 439 23.33 -13.36 -12.81
C HIS A 439 22.36 -12.72 -11.81
N LEU A 440 22.32 -11.38 -11.71
CA LEU A 440 21.34 -10.65 -10.92
C LEU A 440 20.02 -10.46 -11.66
N LEU A 441 20.09 -10.07 -12.94
CA LEU A 441 18.92 -9.86 -13.77
C LEU A 441 18.10 -11.15 -13.88
N ASP A 442 18.76 -12.30 -14.09
CA ASP A 442 18.13 -13.63 -14.13
C ASP A 442 17.50 -14.04 -12.78
N ARG A 443 18.02 -13.56 -11.64
CA ARG A 443 17.45 -13.82 -10.31
C ARG A 443 16.22 -12.95 -10.04
N PHE A 444 16.25 -11.67 -10.42
CA PHE A 444 15.09 -10.79 -10.29
C PHE A 444 13.94 -11.18 -11.23
N VAL A 445 14.23 -11.60 -12.46
CA VAL A 445 13.19 -12.08 -13.39
C VAL A 445 12.53 -13.35 -12.85
N ARG A 446 13.31 -14.35 -12.41
CA ARG A 446 12.76 -15.56 -11.78
C ARG A 446 11.91 -15.25 -10.55
N PHE A 447 12.36 -14.34 -9.68
CA PHE A 447 11.59 -13.91 -8.53
C PHE A 447 10.25 -13.26 -8.93
N LEU A 448 10.21 -12.49 -10.02
CA LEU A 448 8.97 -11.89 -10.53
C LEU A 448 8.05 -12.88 -11.27
N ASP A 449 8.59 -13.97 -11.83
CA ASP A 449 7.80 -15.10 -12.33
C ASP A 449 7.18 -15.92 -11.19
N GLU A 450 7.93 -16.12 -10.10
CA GLU A 450 7.50 -16.86 -8.90
C GLU A 450 6.56 -16.03 -8.01
N HIS A 451 6.77 -14.70 -7.96
CA HIS A 451 6.01 -13.74 -7.14
C HIS A 451 5.50 -12.55 -7.99
N PRO A 452 4.54 -12.77 -8.93
CA PRO A 452 4.05 -11.73 -9.86
C PRO A 452 3.27 -10.59 -9.17
N GLY A 453 2.94 -10.75 -7.88
CA GLY A 453 2.40 -9.67 -7.05
C GLY A 453 3.40 -8.56 -6.74
N GLU A 454 4.70 -8.80 -6.89
CA GLU A 454 5.78 -7.93 -6.42
C GLU A 454 6.35 -7.03 -7.53
N THR A 455 7.16 -6.04 -7.15
CA THR A 455 8.01 -5.26 -8.07
C THR A 455 9.41 -5.11 -7.49
N VAL A 456 10.44 -5.13 -8.34
CA VAL A 456 11.84 -4.92 -7.92
C VAL A 456 12.32 -3.55 -8.41
N LEU A 457 12.87 -2.75 -7.51
CA LEU A 457 13.53 -1.49 -7.83
C LEU A 457 15.05 -1.73 -7.88
N VAL A 458 15.70 -1.31 -8.95
CA VAL A 458 17.15 -1.48 -9.15
C VAL A 458 17.81 -0.13 -9.28
N HIS A 459 18.45 0.35 -8.22
CA HIS A 459 19.33 1.49 -8.31
C HIS A 459 20.63 1.06 -9.00
N MET A 460 21.03 1.74 -10.08
CA MET A 460 22.23 1.36 -10.83
C MET A 460 23.21 2.52 -10.97
N LYS A 461 24.44 2.27 -10.52
CA LYS A 461 25.56 3.19 -10.50
C LYS A 461 26.79 2.53 -11.15
N TYR A 462 27.52 3.25 -12.01
CA TYR A 462 28.83 2.77 -12.47
C TYR A 462 29.82 2.78 -11.30
N GLU A 463 30.53 1.67 -11.10
CA GLU A 463 31.56 1.58 -10.06
C GLU A 463 32.94 1.89 -10.61
N ASN A 464 33.54 2.95 -10.07
CA ASN A 464 34.74 3.55 -10.64
C ASN A 464 36.01 2.85 -10.15
N THR A 465 36.36 1.75 -10.82
CA THR A 465 37.72 1.21 -10.80
C THR A 465 38.71 2.26 -11.31
N SER A 466 39.94 2.26 -10.78
CA SER A 466 40.79 3.47 -10.68
C SER A 466 41.42 4.01 -11.97
N THR A 467 40.86 3.75 -13.15
CA THR A 467 41.31 4.28 -14.45
C THR A 467 40.12 4.75 -15.29
N SER A 468 40.11 6.03 -15.68
CA SER A 468 38.99 6.68 -16.37
C SER A 468 38.65 6.13 -17.76
N ALA A 469 39.50 5.29 -18.35
CA ALA A 469 39.20 4.57 -19.58
C ALA A 469 38.08 3.52 -19.40
N ASN A 470 37.87 3.04 -18.18
CA ASN A 470 37.09 1.84 -17.87
C ASN A 470 35.58 1.99 -18.12
N LYS A 471 35.01 3.20 -17.99
CA LYS A 471 33.58 3.45 -18.24
C LYS A 471 33.17 3.30 -19.72
N THR A 472 34.14 3.34 -20.64
CA THR A 472 33.87 3.25 -22.10
C THR A 472 33.06 1.99 -22.41
N GLY A 473 31.87 2.12 -22.98
CA GLY A 473 31.03 0.99 -23.39
C GLY A 473 30.20 0.32 -22.28
N TRP A 474 30.38 0.70 -21.00
CA TRP A 474 29.56 0.21 -19.88
C TRP A 474 28.07 0.48 -20.14
N ASP A 475 27.75 1.65 -20.69
CA ASP A 475 26.42 2.08 -21.11
C ASP A 475 25.78 1.09 -22.09
N LYS A 476 26.56 0.63 -23.09
CA LYS A 476 26.11 -0.33 -24.09
C LYS A 476 25.97 -1.73 -23.53
N SER A 477 26.87 -2.15 -22.63
CA SER A 477 26.76 -3.45 -21.95
C SER A 477 25.54 -3.49 -21.03
N VAL A 478 25.27 -2.45 -20.22
CA VAL A 478 24.03 -2.35 -19.41
C VAL A 478 22.79 -2.43 -20.30
N VAL A 479 22.74 -1.64 -21.38
CA VAL A 479 21.60 -1.64 -22.31
C VAL A 479 21.45 -2.99 -23.00
N SER A 480 22.53 -3.66 -23.37
CA SER A 480 22.48 -5.01 -23.96
C SER A 480 21.94 -6.05 -22.97
N LEU A 481 22.41 -6.02 -21.72
CA LEU A 481 22.03 -6.98 -20.68
C LEU A 481 20.57 -6.81 -20.23
N ILE A 482 20.09 -5.58 -20.05
CA ILE A 482 18.67 -5.33 -19.73
C ILE A 482 17.78 -5.80 -20.88
N ASN A 483 18.16 -5.56 -22.15
CA ASN A 483 17.41 -6.07 -23.30
C ASN A 483 17.43 -7.60 -23.43
N SER A 484 18.53 -8.29 -23.05
CA SER A 484 18.63 -9.75 -23.21
C SER A 484 18.07 -10.55 -22.04
N HIS A 485 18.13 -10.02 -20.82
CA HIS A 485 17.68 -10.72 -19.60
C HIS A 485 16.29 -10.25 -19.11
N CYS A 486 15.95 -8.95 -19.23
CA CYS A 486 14.74 -8.37 -18.64
C CYS A 486 13.64 -8.04 -19.67
N SER A 487 13.67 -8.64 -20.86
CA SER A 487 12.71 -8.32 -21.93
C SER A 487 11.27 -8.67 -21.52
N GLY A 488 10.40 -7.67 -21.46
CA GLY A 488 9.03 -7.79 -20.91
C GLY A 488 8.89 -7.41 -19.43
N TYR A 489 9.98 -7.48 -18.66
CA TYR A 489 10.02 -7.24 -17.21
C TYR A 489 10.51 -5.83 -16.84
N VAL A 490 10.33 -4.81 -17.71
CA VAL A 490 10.76 -3.43 -17.44
C VAL A 490 9.55 -2.53 -17.23
N ALA A 491 9.53 -1.78 -16.13
CA ALA A 491 8.58 -0.69 -15.93
C ALA A 491 9.07 0.60 -16.63
N ASP A 492 8.23 1.25 -17.45
CA ASP A 492 8.43 2.64 -17.89
C ASP A 492 8.00 3.57 -16.75
N PHE A 493 8.92 4.42 -16.26
CA PHE A 493 8.62 5.34 -15.16
C PHE A 493 7.71 6.51 -15.58
N HIS A 494 6.70 6.81 -14.77
CA HIS A 494 5.96 8.09 -14.81
C HIS A 494 5.68 8.62 -13.38
N PRO A 495 5.52 9.95 -13.18
CA PRO A 495 5.47 10.55 -11.84
C PRO A 495 4.31 10.10 -10.94
N LEU A 496 3.24 9.56 -11.52
CA LEU A 496 2.05 9.05 -10.83
C LEU A 496 1.91 7.53 -10.99
N MET A 497 3.02 6.82 -11.21
CA MET A 497 2.97 5.36 -11.39
C MET A 497 2.44 4.65 -10.16
N THR A 498 1.56 3.69 -10.42
CA THR A 498 0.89 2.85 -9.43
C THR A 498 1.67 1.55 -9.21
N LEU A 499 1.30 0.79 -8.18
CA LEU A 499 1.81 -0.55 -7.97
C LEU A 499 1.41 -1.46 -9.15
N ALA A 500 0.21 -1.29 -9.72
CA ALA A 500 -0.26 -1.96 -10.94
C ALA A 500 0.69 -1.77 -12.14
N ASP A 501 1.22 -0.57 -12.32
CA ASP A 501 2.18 -0.26 -13.39
C ASP A 501 3.51 -1.05 -13.22
N ALA A 502 3.85 -1.44 -11.99
CA ALA A 502 5.14 -2.00 -11.61
C ALA A 502 5.13 -3.51 -11.29
N ARG A 503 3.99 -4.11 -10.92
CA ARG A 503 3.89 -5.55 -10.63
C ARG A 503 4.44 -6.41 -11.76
N GLY A 504 5.16 -7.48 -11.40
CA GLY A 504 5.83 -8.39 -12.34
C GLY A 504 7.01 -7.74 -13.10
N LYS A 505 7.47 -6.55 -12.71
CA LYS A 505 8.51 -5.78 -13.44
C LYS A 505 9.57 -5.20 -12.52
N ILE A 506 10.68 -4.85 -13.16
CA ILE A 506 11.83 -4.16 -12.61
C ILE A 506 11.74 -2.67 -12.97
N LEU A 507 11.75 -1.80 -11.96
CA LEU A 507 11.93 -0.35 -12.11
C LEU A 507 13.41 0.00 -11.91
N PHE A 508 14.14 0.19 -13.00
CA PHE A 508 15.51 0.70 -12.93
C PHE A 508 15.54 2.18 -12.54
N MET A 509 16.38 2.56 -11.58
CA MET A 509 16.59 3.93 -11.10
C MET A 509 18.07 4.28 -11.27
N ILE A 510 18.43 4.84 -12.42
CA ILE A 510 19.84 4.91 -12.85
C ILE A 510 20.47 6.26 -12.49
N ARG A 511 21.70 6.26 -11.94
CA ARG A 511 22.54 7.48 -11.81
C ARG A 511 23.22 7.88 -13.12
N GLU A 512 23.27 6.98 -14.09
CA GLU A 512 24.13 7.08 -15.26
C GLU A 512 23.32 7.16 -16.56
N ASP A 513 23.48 8.25 -17.31
CA ASP A 513 22.76 8.47 -18.56
C ASP A 513 23.34 7.59 -19.69
N TYR A 514 22.63 6.49 -20.00
CA TYR A 514 22.86 5.65 -21.18
C TYR A 514 21.86 5.89 -22.32
N LYS A 515 21.04 6.95 -22.27
CA LYS A 515 19.89 7.19 -23.17
C LYS A 515 20.27 7.21 -24.64
N SER A 516 21.45 7.75 -24.95
CA SER A 516 22.02 7.80 -26.31
C SER A 516 22.36 6.42 -26.86
N SER A 517 22.75 5.47 -26.01
CA SER A 517 23.01 4.07 -26.37
C SER A 517 21.76 3.18 -26.37
N ASN A 518 20.62 3.68 -25.90
CA ASN A 518 19.31 3.00 -25.93
C ASN A 518 18.27 3.79 -26.75
N ASN A 519 18.62 4.18 -27.99
CA ASN A 519 17.71 4.79 -28.97
C ASN A 519 16.93 6.03 -28.48
N GLY A 520 17.48 6.78 -27.51
CA GLY A 520 16.83 7.95 -26.92
C GLY A 520 15.91 7.67 -25.73
N ARG A 521 15.95 6.47 -25.13
CA ARG A 521 15.09 6.07 -23.99
C ARG A 521 15.88 5.57 -22.78
N TYR A 522 15.32 5.78 -21.58
CA TYR A 522 15.74 5.07 -20.37
C TYR A 522 14.99 3.74 -20.24
N PHE A 523 15.54 2.78 -19.49
CA PHE A 523 14.73 1.76 -18.82
C PHE A 523 14.40 2.31 -17.42
N GLY A 524 13.13 2.31 -17.03
CA GLY A 524 12.70 2.96 -15.79
C GLY A 524 12.95 4.48 -15.77
N ALA A 525 13.62 4.97 -14.72
CA ALA A 525 13.84 6.37 -14.40
C ALA A 525 15.32 6.74 -14.37
N TYR A 526 15.67 7.92 -14.89
CA TYR A 526 16.96 8.56 -14.62
C TYR A 526 16.87 9.43 -13.35
N LEU A 527 17.73 9.15 -12.38
CA LEU A 527 17.91 9.90 -11.15
C LEU A 527 19.04 10.91 -11.35
N ASN A 528 18.70 12.19 -11.42
CA ASN A 528 19.66 13.27 -11.64
C ASN A 528 20.48 13.55 -10.37
N TRP A 529 21.52 12.76 -10.11
CA TRP A 529 22.28 12.84 -8.87
C TRP A 529 23.21 14.08 -8.84
N THR A 530 22.91 15.05 -7.96
CA THR A 530 23.59 16.36 -7.94
C THR A 530 24.70 16.47 -6.90
N ASP A 531 24.55 15.83 -5.74
CA ASP A 531 25.41 16.01 -4.57
C ASP A 531 25.70 14.65 -3.91
N ASP A 532 26.86 14.50 -3.25
CA ASP A 532 27.19 13.32 -2.44
C ASP A 532 27.46 13.77 -0.98
N LYS A 533 27.33 12.86 -0.01
CA LYS A 533 27.62 13.10 1.43
C LYS A 533 26.68 14.09 2.17
N VAL A 534 25.46 14.32 1.67
CA VAL A 534 24.44 15.25 2.24
C VAL A 534 23.01 14.72 2.06
N VAL A 535 22.02 15.49 2.55
CA VAL A 535 20.62 15.38 2.09
C VAL A 535 20.38 16.44 1.01
N PHE A 536 19.83 16.04 -0.14
CA PHE A 536 19.57 16.93 -1.28
C PHE A 536 18.24 16.60 -1.99
N ASP A 537 17.69 17.59 -2.70
CA ASP A 537 16.47 17.46 -3.51
C ASP A 537 16.84 17.49 -5.01
N THR A 538 16.32 16.55 -5.78
CA THR A 538 16.50 16.47 -7.24
C THR A 538 15.28 15.85 -7.93
N THR A 539 15.40 15.34 -9.16
CA THR A 539 14.31 14.73 -9.92
C THR A 539 14.60 13.32 -10.45
N LEU A 540 13.53 12.51 -10.49
CA LEU A 540 13.42 11.33 -11.34
C LEU A 540 12.82 11.74 -12.69
N SER A 541 13.39 11.23 -13.79
CA SER A 541 13.01 11.57 -15.17
C SER A 541 12.59 10.36 -15.98
N GLY A 542 11.37 10.38 -16.52
CA GLY A 542 10.81 9.32 -17.37
C GLY A 542 11.00 9.55 -18.87
N ASN A 543 10.43 8.65 -19.67
CA ASN A 543 10.47 8.70 -21.14
C ASN A 543 9.44 9.68 -21.74
N GLY A 544 9.62 10.99 -21.49
CA GLY A 544 8.78 12.06 -22.05
C GLY A 544 7.48 12.33 -21.29
N VAL A 545 7.32 11.72 -20.11
CA VAL A 545 6.12 11.77 -19.24
C VAL A 545 6.29 12.68 -18.03
N GLY A 546 7.16 13.69 -18.15
CA GLY A 546 7.50 14.62 -17.07
C GLY A 546 8.58 14.12 -16.11
N GLN A 547 8.64 14.76 -14.94
CA GLN A 547 9.59 14.48 -13.86
C GLN A 547 8.85 14.40 -12.52
N ALA A 548 9.43 13.67 -11.57
CA ALA A 548 8.94 13.60 -10.19
C ALA A 548 10.03 14.14 -9.23
N PRO A 549 9.67 14.91 -8.19
CA PRO A 549 10.61 15.33 -7.17
C PRO A 549 11.06 14.15 -6.30
N ILE A 550 12.35 14.09 -5.97
CA ILE A 550 12.92 13.09 -5.08
C ILE A 550 13.90 13.74 -4.10
N ARG A 551 13.74 13.42 -2.80
CA ARG A 551 14.73 13.71 -1.77
C ARG A 551 15.65 12.52 -1.55
N VAL A 552 16.95 12.75 -1.56
CA VAL A 552 17.97 11.72 -1.32
C VAL A 552 18.76 12.08 -0.07
N ASN A 553 18.90 11.14 0.87
CA ASN A 553 19.92 11.20 1.93
C ASN A 553 21.04 10.25 1.54
N ASP A 554 22.20 10.79 1.18
CA ASP A 554 23.43 10.05 0.93
C ASP A 554 24.54 10.50 1.91
N LEU A 555 24.22 10.63 3.21
CA LEU A 555 25.25 10.84 4.23
C LEU A 555 26.00 9.53 4.53
N TYR A 556 26.73 9.01 3.54
CA TYR A 556 27.38 7.68 3.56
C TYR A 556 28.65 7.60 4.44
N ASN A 557 29.26 8.72 4.78
CA ASN A 557 30.49 8.79 5.57
C ASN A 557 30.34 9.84 6.67
N ILE A 558 30.33 9.42 7.94
CA ILE A 558 30.15 10.35 9.06
C ILE A 558 31.47 10.96 9.59
N LYS A 559 32.63 10.58 9.05
CA LYS A 559 33.93 11.18 9.39
C LYS A 559 33.91 12.67 9.05
N ASN A 560 34.27 13.50 10.03
CA ASN A 560 34.25 14.97 9.98
C ASN A 560 32.86 15.60 9.75
N GLY A 561 31.76 14.84 9.89
CA GLY A 561 30.39 15.31 9.67
C GLY A 561 30.01 15.53 8.19
N ALA A 562 28.74 15.82 7.94
CA ALA A 562 28.28 16.29 6.63
C ALA A 562 28.79 17.72 6.34
N SER A 563 28.84 18.14 5.07
CA SER A 563 29.28 19.50 4.69
C SER A 563 28.30 20.60 5.14
N ASP A 564 27.04 20.26 5.34
CA ASP A 564 25.99 21.11 5.94
C ASP A 564 25.91 21.00 7.48
N GLY A 565 26.79 20.20 8.09
CA GLY A 565 26.81 19.96 9.54
C GLY A 565 25.74 18.99 10.06
N LYS A 566 24.89 18.40 9.21
CA LYS A 566 23.89 17.43 9.65
C LYS A 566 24.53 16.16 10.23
N THR A 567 23.81 15.53 11.17
CA THR A 567 24.12 14.19 11.66
C THR A 567 23.32 13.15 10.87
N LYS A 568 23.77 11.89 10.85
CA LYS A 568 23.03 10.79 10.20
C LYS A 568 21.61 10.62 10.74
N TYR A 569 21.39 10.84 12.04
CA TYR A 569 20.04 10.86 12.64
C TYR A 569 19.17 11.97 12.01
N ALA A 570 19.68 13.20 11.94
CA ALA A 570 18.95 14.31 11.33
C ALA A 570 18.67 14.08 9.83
N ALA A 571 19.60 13.46 9.10
CA ALA A 571 19.44 13.14 7.70
C ALA A 571 18.36 12.06 7.43
N ILE A 572 18.33 11.01 8.27
CA ILE A 572 17.27 9.98 8.24
C ILE A 572 15.90 10.63 8.56
N ASP A 573 15.86 11.49 9.58
CA ASP A 573 14.64 12.17 10.03
C ASP A 573 14.08 13.16 9.01
N GLU A 574 14.93 13.90 8.32
CA GLU A 574 14.56 14.86 7.27
C GLU A 574 13.96 14.17 6.04
N CYS A 575 14.43 12.96 5.71
CA CYS A 575 13.87 12.13 4.64
C CYS A 575 12.53 11.48 5.02
N ILE A 576 12.39 11.01 6.26
CA ILE A 576 11.09 10.55 6.79
C ILE A 576 10.10 11.71 6.79
N ALA A 577 10.46 12.87 7.33
CA ALA A 577 9.57 14.04 7.42
C ALA A 577 9.12 14.57 6.04
N TYR A 578 9.94 14.40 5.00
CA TYR A 578 9.59 14.78 3.62
C TYR A 578 8.45 13.93 3.03
N THR A 579 8.31 12.67 3.45
CA THR A 579 7.31 11.72 2.92
C THR A 579 6.14 11.47 3.86
N TYR A 580 6.35 11.51 5.18
CA TYR A 580 5.40 11.12 6.24
C TYR A 580 3.94 11.48 5.95
N ASN A 581 3.64 12.78 5.77
CA ASN A 581 2.29 13.30 5.56
C ASN A 581 2.14 14.10 4.24
N THR A 582 2.91 13.81 3.18
CA THR A 582 2.86 14.64 1.96
C THR A 582 1.65 14.32 1.07
N ASP A 583 0.73 15.27 0.89
CA ASP A 583 -0.44 15.15 0.01
C ASP A 583 -0.12 15.18 -1.50
N ASP A 584 1.16 15.29 -1.83
CA ASP A 584 1.69 15.24 -3.19
C ASP A 584 2.15 13.79 -3.49
N PRO A 585 1.36 12.99 -4.23
CA PRO A 585 1.72 11.61 -4.55
C PRO A 585 2.88 11.49 -5.54
N THR A 586 3.42 12.59 -6.08
CA THR A 586 4.61 12.53 -6.94
C THR A 586 5.93 12.50 -6.17
N ARG A 587 5.92 12.68 -4.84
CA ARG A 587 7.16 12.74 -4.05
C ARG A 587 7.75 11.37 -3.75
N TRP A 588 8.98 11.19 -4.21
CA TRP A 588 9.82 10.04 -3.87
C TRP A 588 10.82 10.41 -2.77
N CYS A 589 11.30 9.41 -2.04
CA CYS A 589 12.48 9.58 -1.19
C CYS A 589 13.36 8.34 -1.23
N MET A 590 14.67 8.56 -1.25
CA MET A 590 15.71 7.53 -1.17
C MET A 590 16.59 7.81 0.05
N ASN A 591 16.32 7.10 1.13
CA ASN A 591 16.89 7.33 2.44
C ASN A 591 17.95 6.27 2.73
N TYR A 592 19.23 6.54 2.42
CA TYR A 592 20.31 5.66 2.85
C TYR A 592 20.49 5.81 4.36
N VAL A 593 20.06 4.80 5.10
CA VAL A 593 20.37 4.56 6.51
C VAL A 593 21.81 4.04 6.65
N SER A 594 22.29 3.31 5.64
CA SER A 594 23.67 2.84 5.53
C SER A 594 24.71 3.97 5.59
N CYS A 595 25.83 3.70 6.25
CA CYS A 595 27.02 4.56 6.24
C CYS A 595 28.20 3.86 6.91
N TYR A 596 29.41 4.34 6.69
CA TYR A 596 30.58 3.92 7.46
C TYR A 596 31.13 5.02 8.38
N ASP A 597 31.75 4.62 9.48
CA ASP A 597 32.59 5.48 10.32
C ASP A 597 34.02 4.95 10.38
N THR A 598 35.00 5.81 10.12
CA THR A 598 36.44 5.48 10.17
C THR A 598 37.09 5.88 11.50
N ALA A 599 36.30 6.36 12.47
CA ALA A 599 36.72 6.59 13.85
C ALA A 599 36.47 5.36 14.76
N HIS A 600 35.66 4.41 14.32
CA HIS A 600 35.32 3.17 15.02
C HIS A 600 35.86 1.94 14.27
N CYS A 601 35.98 0.80 14.96
CA CYS A 601 36.46 -0.46 14.38
C CYS A 601 36.01 -1.65 15.24
N SER A 602 35.05 -2.44 14.76
CA SER A 602 34.40 -3.52 15.52
C SER A 602 35.27 -4.75 15.78
N VAL A 603 36.35 -4.93 15.03
CA VAL A 603 37.26 -6.09 15.18
C VAL A 603 38.45 -5.71 16.04
N SER A 604 38.61 -6.40 17.16
CA SER A 604 39.59 -6.08 18.19
C SER A 604 41.04 -6.21 17.71
N GLY A 605 41.89 -5.28 18.17
CA GLY A 605 43.34 -5.27 17.92
C GLY A 605 43.83 -4.54 16.66
N ILE A 606 42.94 -3.97 15.83
CA ILE A 606 43.28 -3.41 14.50
C ILE A 606 43.19 -1.87 14.46
N SER A 607 43.20 -1.20 15.61
CA SER A 607 43.06 0.27 15.75
C SER A 607 44.17 1.13 15.13
N LEU A 608 45.14 0.52 14.44
CA LEU A 608 46.26 1.18 13.75
C LEU A 608 45.94 1.67 12.33
N PHE A 609 44.79 1.30 11.74
CA PHE A 609 44.40 1.67 10.38
C PHE A 609 43.10 2.49 10.33
N GLY A 610 43.14 3.76 10.77
CA GLY A 610 42.02 4.73 10.78
C GLY A 610 41.51 5.20 9.40
N ALA A 611 41.58 4.31 8.41
CA ALA A 611 41.05 4.42 7.06
C ALA A 611 40.06 3.29 6.71
N VAL A 612 39.97 2.23 7.55
CA VAL A 612 38.93 1.21 7.44
C VAL A 612 37.66 1.75 8.12
N GLY A 613 36.55 1.78 7.38
CA GLY A 613 35.25 2.21 7.87
C GLY A 613 34.44 1.05 8.44
N ASP A 614 33.64 1.32 9.46
CA ASP A 614 32.88 0.33 10.22
C ASP A 614 31.40 0.38 9.82
N TYR A 615 30.96 -0.58 8.99
CA TYR A 615 29.57 -0.68 8.52
C TYR A 615 28.67 -1.34 9.57
N ASP A 616 29.14 -2.40 10.24
CA ASP A 616 28.37 -3.14 11.24
C ASP A 616 28.04 -2.28 12.48
N TYR A 617 28.99 -1.47 12.95
CA TYR A 617 28.76 -0.47 14.00
C TYR A 617 27.74 0.61 13.59
N CYS A 618 27.77 1.08 12.34
CA CYS A 618 26.79 2.03 11.85
C CYS A 618 25.40 1.40 11.70
N ALA A 619 25.31 0.18 11.17
CA ALA A 619 24.05 -0.57 11.05
C ALA A 619 23.41 -0.82 12.43
N ASN A 620 24.18 -1.33 13.41
CA ASN A 620 23.77 -1.50 14.81
C ASN A 620 23.07 -0.26 15.38
N LYS A 621 23.54 0.93 15.01
CA LYS A 621 23.09 2.23 15.52
C LYS A 621 21.96 2.85 14.72
N TYR A 622 22.04 2.80 13.38
CA TYR A 622 21.14 3.53 12.48
C TYR A 622 20.00 2.66 11.94
N ASN A 623 20.20 1.37 11.71
CA ASN A 623 19.10 0.46 11.40
C ASN A 623 18.15 0.40 12.59
N ARG A 624 18.70 0.14 13.78
CA ARG A 624 17.95 0.14 15.04
C ARG A 624 17.17 1.42 15.27
N TYR A 625 17.82 2.58 15.18
CA TYR A 625 17.14 3.88 15.37
C TYR A 625 15.95 4.06 14.43
N THR A 626 16.12 3.64 13.17
CA THR A 626 15.08 3.75 12.15
C THR A 626 13.95 2.74 12.42
N ALA A 627 14.28 1.52 12.83
CA ALA A 627 13.33 0.48 13.24
C ALA A 627 12.54 0.90 14.48
N ASP A 628 13.22 1.20 15.61
CA ASP A 628 12.63 1.69 16.87
C ASP A 628 11.67 2.88 16.64
N LYS A 629 11.95 3.73 15.64
CA LYS A 629 11.11 4.88 15.27
C LYS A 629 9.88 4.51 14.42
N ILE A 630 10.02 3.61 13.44
CA ILE A 630 8.95 3.18 12.54
C ILE A 630 8.03 2.15 13.20
N ASP A 631 8.56 1.27 14.05
CA ASP A 631 7.81 0.18 14.67
C ASP A 631 6.76 0.64 15.69
N ARG A 632 6.95 1.84 16.26
CA ARG A 632 5.95 2.54 17.07
C ARG A 632 4.52 2.34 16.58
N TYR A 633 3.63 1.93 17.49
CA TYR A 633 2.23 1.64 17.15
C TYR A 633 1.46 2.89 16.72
N ASP A 634 1.95 4.10 17.04
CA ASP A 634 1.36 5.41 16.70
C ASP A 634 2.04 6.09 15.49
N PHE A 635 3.04 5.46 14.87
CA PHE A 635 3.66 5.97 13.63
C PHE A 635 2.69 5.84 12.45
N ARG A 636 2.44 6.94 11.72
CA ARG A 636 1.41 7.06 10.68
C ARG A 636 1.92 7.91 9.52
N GLY A 637 2.58 7.28 8.54
CA GLY A 637 3.02 7.98 7.34
C GLY A 637 4.03 7.20 6.52
N ASN A 638 4.32 7.68 5.32
CA ASN A 638 5.33 7.08 4.44
C ASN A 638 6.75 7.31 4.99
N VAL A 639 7.69 6.43 4.62
CA VAL A 639 9.14 6.62 4.83
C VAL A 639 9.97 6.58 3.54
N GLY A 640 9.31 6.33 2.40
CA GLY A 640 9.94 6.17 1.10
C GLY A 640 10.76 4.89 0.99
N ILE A 641 11.81 4.93 0.17
CA ILE A 641 12.74 3.82 -0.03
C ILE A 641 13.84 3.91 1.04
N VAL A 642 13.99 2.87 1.87
CA VAL A 642 14.91 2.84 3.02
C VAL A 642 16.05 1.88 2.75
N LEU A 643 17.21 2.42 2.40
CA LEU A 643 18.41 1.66 1.99
C LEU A 643 19.36 1.44 3.17
N MET A 644 19.63 0.18 3.52
CA MET A 644 20.36 -0.19 4.73
C MET A 644 21.52 -1.16 4.46
N ASP A 645 22.52 -1.11 5.34
CA ASP A 645 23.55 -2.15 5.46
C ASP A 645 22.93 -3.35 6.21
N PHE A 646 23.28 -4.56 5.80
CA PHE A 646 22.85 -5.86 6.35
C PHE A 646 21.33 -6.02 6.38
N ALA A 647 20.67 -5.65 5.29
CA ALA A 647 19.22 -5.77 5.12
C ALA A 647 18.77 -7.21 5.43
N ALA A 648 17.68 -7.32 6.20
CA ALA A 648 17.10 -8.56 6.71
C ALA A 648 18.00 -9.43 7.63
N ALA A 649 19.21 -8.98 7.99
CA ALA A 649 20.07 -9.72 8.91
C ALA A 649 19.97 -9.22 10.36
N SER A 650 19.79 -10.14 11.31
CA SER A 650 19.82 -9.81 12.74
C SER A 650 21.23 -9.43 13.22
N HIS A 651 22.25 -10.09 12.68
CA HIS A 651 23.66 -9.90 13.02
C HIS A 651 24.52 -9.91 11.76
N ALA A 652 25.59 -9.10 11.76
CA ALA A 652 26.66 -9.16 10.78
C ALA A 652 27.90 -9.79 11.42
N THR A 653 28.48 -10.80 10.77
CA THR A 653 29.82 -11.30 11.13
C THR A 653 30.88 -10.67 10.21
N MET A 654 31.98 -10.20 10.81
CA MET A 654 33.14 -9.58 10.16
C MET A 654 34.43 -10.29 10.54
N THR A 655 35.43 -10.27 9.66
CA THR A 655 36.79 -10.75 9.97
C THR A 655 37.90 -9.86 9.46
N PHE A 656 39.04 -9.97 10.15
CA PHE A 656 40.34 -9.53 9.67
C PHE A 656 41.44 -10.39 10.32
N GLY A 657 42.36 -10.95 9.54
CA GLY A 657 43.41 -11.82 10.10
C GLY A 657 42.82 -13.06 10.80
N GLN A 658 43.12 -13.27 12.09
CA GLN A 658 42.51 -14.34 12.92
C GLN A 658 41.39 -13.84 13.84
N THR A 659 41.10 -12.53 13.85
CA THR A 659 40.05 -11.94 14.69
C THR A 659 38.75 -11.78 13.92
N TYR A 660 37.65 -11.95 14.64
CA TYR A 660 36.29 -11.79 14.15
C TYR A 660 35.47 -10.93 15.11
N SER A 661 34.39 -10.33 14.60
CA SER A 661 33.29 -9.79 15.40
C SER A 661 31.97 -10.37 14.87
N ASN A 662 31.00 -10.54 15.75
CA ASN A 662 29.61 -10.79 15.39
C ASN A 662 28.77 -9.75 16.13
N MET A 663 28.16 -8.82 15.40
CA MET A 663 27.47 -7.65 15.95
C MET A 663 26.00 -7.68 15.53
N GLN A 664 25.09 -7.39 16.46
CA GLN A 664 23.67 -7.22 16.13
C GLN A 664 23.51 -5.97 15.23
N VAL A 665 22.85 -6.09 14.09
CA VAL A 665 22.71 -5.02 13.08
C VAL A 665 21.26 -4.63 12.76
N TYR A 666 20.27 -5.33 13.32
CA TYR A 666 18.84 -4.95 13.28
C TYR A 666 18.29 -4.71 11.85
N GLY A 667 18.85 -5.38 10.84
CA GLY A 667 18.37 -5.27 9.47
C GLY A 667 17.12 -6.10 9.22
N ASP A 668 16.93 -7.17 9.99
CA ASP A 668 15.68 -7.91 10.14
C ASP A 668 14.56 -7.02 10.71
N ASP A 669 14.83 -6.36 11.84
CA ASP A 669 13.90 -5.43 12.47
C ASP A 669 13.57 -4.25 11.56
N LEU A 670 14.55 -3.65 10.87
CA LEU A 670 14.30 -2.53 9.96
C LEU A 670 13.51 -2.95 8.71
N VAL A 671 13.83 -4.10 8.08
CA VAL A 671 13.04 -4.58 6.93
C VAL A 671 11.61 -4.86 7.36
N ARG A 672 11.39 -5.56 8.49
CA ARG A 672 10.06 -5.79 9.06
C ARG A 672 9.32 -4.48 9.33
N ALA A 673 9.96 -3.52 10.01
CA ALA A 673 9.36 -2.23 10.35
C ALA A 673 8.88 -1.46 9.11
N VAL A 674 9.71 -1.40 8.06
CA VAL A 674 9.38 -0.71 6.79
C VAL A 674 8.24 -1.40 6.05
N ILE A 675 8.20 -2.72 6.01
CA ILE A 675 7.10 -3.50 5.39
C ILE A 675 5.80 -3.28 6.17
N CYS A 676 5.80 -3.54 7.48
CA CYS A 676 4.63 -3.40 8.35
C CYS A 676 4.08 -1.97 8.41
N ASN A 677 4.92 -0.95 8.17
CA ASN A 677 4.49 0.45 8.09
C ASN A 677 3.40 0.68 7.03
N ASN A 678 3.46 0.00 5.89
CA ASN A 678 2.47 0.14 4.80
C ASN A 678 1.02 -0.16 5.24
N ASN A 679 0.85 -0.93 6.32
CA ASN A 679 -0.46 -1.30 6.86
C ASN A 679 -0.91 -0.38 8.01
N LYS A 680 -0.05 0.53 8.50
CA LYS A 680 -0.37 1.42 9.64
C LYS A 680 -1.19 2.64 9.24
N TRP A 681 -1.16 3.07 7.98
CA TRP A 681 -1.75 4.33 7.52
C TRP A 681 -2.45 4.19 6.15
N ASN A 682 -3.19 5.21 5.76
CA ASN A 682 -3.95 5.24 4.51
C ASN A 682 -3.05 5.58 3.31
N LEU A 683 -2.40 4.55 2.73
CA LEU A 683 -1.64 4.65 1.47
C LEU A 683 -2.46 5.40 0.41
N ARG A 684 -1.92 6.49 -0.19
CA ARG A 684 -2.65 7.25 -1.22
C ARG A 684 -2.75 6.44 -2.52
N ARG A 685 -3.93 6.46 -3.13
CA ARG A 685 -4.32 5.66 -4.30
C ARG A 685 -4.94 6.55 -5.38
N ASN A 686 -4.94 6.08 -6.62
CA ASN A 686 -5.65 6.68 -7.73
C ASN A 686 -7.13 6.25 -7.70
N GLU A 687 -7.98 6.95 -6.94
CA GLU A 687 -9.40 6.62 -6.71
C GLU A 687 -10.34 7.77 -7.11
#